data_AF-A0AAU1I4V9-F1
#
_entry.id   AF-A0AAU1I4V9-F1
#
_cell.length_a   1.000
_cell.length_b   1.000
_cell.length_c   1.000
_cell.angle_alpha   90.00
_cell.angle_beta   90.00
_cell.angle_gamma   90.00
#
_symmetry.space_group_name_H-M   'P 1'
#
loop_
_entity.id
_entity.type
_entity.pdbx_description
1 polymer ?
#
loop_
_entity_poly.entity_id
_entity_poly.type
_entity_poly.pdbx_seq_one_letter_code
_entity_poly.pdbx_strand_id
1 'polypeptide(L)'
;MSEEWGEAQEAAEEAWERERDRQEEAWLSDVQQEQDRRERVRDRTAGRVLARLLDPVTVNGTTRWDLASPYLLRHAAEHAAEAGSLQQLFHDWDFLVHADPHSVLTFGSLLEAENRSLALPGEESRVRSLPVYRASVVEHASASPEERRHILAVDAARHQWPEISSRLYHPAHAEPTPWQCRWSTASNISSQLRGALSHDSAVSSVATGTVPGLSYAVTTAQDDRTARVWDLSSSTLLHEVHGHVAPLTAAATGGSRTGPVMVTAGEDGALRCWEPYDGAPRWGVAAHEGAIHGLALGESHDGPMVVTHGDDGTVRVGDLETGAVRHFFTGVPRHGRMAVAGSGTGRDDVIVVIGAGRIHCLDLGTGAERFRTRLDTGEVRAVAAAQVGASPAVVVTYDEGWAQVWDLHTGRVHTTLTGPPSSMEALAVVDNGLECVAVTGGSDGTVRLWDVEGGGAALRELTAHFAEITALTCYAAPSAGGPHTPQHEDRTDTEDLALTPSSRQRIRATTGQTRRERLLRSLSGHSLLSASADHTLHEWDLTSVSPRQTFTAHTVAPRTIRVTEVAGRPVAVSSGHDGTARVWTLDDRRARTVGGVTHPLPVRSLSVARADGRILVATGCGDERLRVLTGSDGRSEGIHFNGRSKVTAVALGATREGPVAVVATADGRLTARRPETGRRQWQATSSCGPVCALSVAGSRRRPLVLAFGPDADARLQVRSLTTGRPQSCGLNGLTGVTAVAAAGIREQPVAVTAHRDGTIRLWNLTTDTLRRSIRGATARVDLLAVATTSAGPLVTACAEGRLRVWDADTGRLRAGISVGPTSALALGEFHGRPMAVTVPAGRNTVCFWDVETGDAHTTVSVPAPVGALSLADGVLIVGYGREVAAFSAFDNPGPWDDQQQPEPPAPAAPPEVRTERGRNGGGRLFPWEMPVLAYICGQDTPQTLTDLRTAFRDHVHRYRLGRQGLKQVVRSLASKGLIEQSNGRGRWAPTALGRYRVQRAERAKAHPIR
;
A
#
# COMPACT_ATOMS: atom_id res chain seq x y z
N MET A 1 -34.32 58.67 40.60
CA MET A 1 -33.47 59.68 39.93
C MET A 1 -32.04 59.20 39.68
N SER A 2 -31.16 58.90 40.65
CA SER A 2 -29.80 58.43 40.31
C SER A 2 -29.75 56.97 39.80
N GLU A 3 -30.59 56.08 40.33
CA GLU A 3 -30.71 54.69 39.83
C GLU A 3 -31.36 54.64 38.44
N GLU A 4 -32.43 55.39 38.20
CA GLU A 4 -33.07 55.50 36.88
C GLU A 4 -32.14 56.08 35.79
N TRP A 5 -31.19 56.95 36.18
CA TRP A 5 -30.18 57.46 35.25
C TRP A 5 -29.07 56.42 34.96
N GLY A 6 -28.72 55.58 35.93
CA GLY A 6 -27.77 54.48 35.75
C GLY A 6 -28.34 53.39 34.82
N GLU A 7 -29.57 52.95 35.06
CA GLU A 7 -30.26 51.97 34.19
C GLU A 7 -30.46 52.50 32.77
N ALA A 8 -30.75 53.80 32.61
CA ALA A 8 -30.88 54.42 31.29
C ALA A 8 -29.54 54.51 30.53
N GLN A 9 -28.43 54.68 31.25
CA GLN A 9 -27.09 54.72 30.64
C GLN A 9 -26.63 53.32 30.22
N GLU A 10 -26.83 52.31 31.07
CA GLU A 10 -26.49 50.92 30.76
C GLU A 10 -27.34 50.38 29.59
N ALA A 11 -28.64 50.70 29.56
CA ALA A 11 -29.51 50.37 28.44
C ALA A 11 -29.12 51.08 27.13
N ALA A 12 -28.53 52.28 27.21
CA ALA A 12 -28.03 53.02 26.05
C ALA A 12 -26.70 52.46 25.55
N GLU A 13 -25.79 52.06 26.45
CA GLU A 13 -24.53 51.38 26.11
C GLU A 13 -24.80 50.02 25.45
N GLU A 14 -25.68 49.19 26.03
CA GLU A 14 -26.06 47.93 25.38
C GLU A 14 -26.77 48.13 24.03
N ALA A 15 -27.58 49.18 23.89
CA ALA A 15 -28.23 49.50 22.62
C ALA A 15 -27.21 49.93 21.55
N TRP A 16 -26.16 50.64 21.97
CA TRP A 16 -25.06 51.03 21.10
C TRP A 16 -24.18 49.84 20.71
N GLU A 17 -23.84 48.93 21.64
CA GLU A 17 -23.11 47.70 21.32
C GLU A 17 -23.89 46.79 20.38
N ARG A 18 -25.20 46.58 20.64
CA ARG A 18 -26.09 45.82 19.74
C ARG A 18 -26.23 46.43 18.34
N GLU A 19 -26.05 47.74 18.21
CA GLU A 19 -26.08 48.42 16.91
C GLU A 19 -24.71 48.33 16.21
N ARG A 20 -23.60 48.46 16.95
CA ARG A 20 -22.24 48.26 16.44
C ARG A 20 -22.06 46.83 15.91
N ASP A 21 -22.47 45.83 16.69
CA ASP A 21 -22.36 44.42 16.29
C ASP A 21 -23.23 44.12 15.06
N ARG A 22 -24.43 44.72 14.97
CA ARG A 22 -25.28 44.63 13.76
C ARG A 22 -24.65 45.29 12.54
N GLN A 23 -23.96 46.42 12.72
CA GLN A 23 -23.23 47.09 11.64
C GLN A 23 -21.99 46.31 11.21
N GLU A 24 -21.29 45.67 12.16
CA GLU A 24 -20.15 44.80 11.88
C GLU A 24 -20.58 43.51 11.16
N GLU A 25 -21.67 42.87 11.58
CA GLU A 25 -22.27 41.73 10.87
C GLU A 25 -22.74 42.10 9.45
N ALA A 26 -23.39 43.25 9.28
CA ALA A 26 -23.81 43.74 7.97
C ALA A 26 -22.61 44.03 7.06
N TRP A 27 -21.56 44.66 7.60
CA TRP A 27 -20.33 44.94 6.87
C TRP A 27 -19.58 43.65 6.48
N LEU A 28 -19.45 42.68 7.40
CA LEU A 28 -18.87 41.37 7.10
C LEU A 28 -19.70 40.62 6.04
N SER A 29 -21.03 40.72 6.07
CA SER A 29 -21.91 40.14 5.05
C SER A 29 -21.71 40.79 3.68
N ASP A 30 -21.60 42.12 3.60
CA ASP A 30 -21.35 42.84 2.35
C ASP A 30 -19.94 42.53 1.80
N VAL A 31 -18.92 42.47 2.67
CA VAL A 31 -17.56 42.05 2.28
C VAL A 31 -17.56 40.63 1.74
N GLN A 32 -18.27 39.70 2.40
CA GLN A 32 -18.40 38.32 1.93
C GLN A 32 -19.14 38.26 0.59
N GLN A 33 -20.23 39.00 0.41
CA GLN A 33 -20.98 39.03 -0.85
C GLN A 33 -20.15 39.60 -2.01
N GLU A 34 -19.33 40.63 -1.77
CA GLU A 34 -18.44 41.19 -2.78
C GLU A 34 -17.27 40.25 -3.10
N GLN A 35 -16.72 39.55 -2.09
CA GLN A 35 -15.74 38.47 -2.30
C GLN A 35 -16.33 37.32 -3.14
N ASP A 36 -17.50 36.79 -2.74
CA ASP A 36 -18.23 35.76 -3.49
C ASP A 36 -18.53 36.20 -4.93
N ARG A 37 -18.84 37.48 -5.15
CA ARG A 37 -19.09 38.04 -6.49
C ARG A 37 -17.80 38.07 -7.31
N ARG A 38 -16.68 38.50 -6.73
CA ARG A 38 -15.37 38.53 -7.40
C ARG A 38 -14.88 37.13 -7.74
N GLU A 39 -15.05 36.18 -6.84
CA GLU A 39 -14.76 34.76 -7.08
C GLU A 39 -15.59 34.21 -8.23
N ARG A 40 -16.91 34.40 -8.22
CA ARG A 40 -17.78 33.97 -9.34
C ARG A 40 -17.38 34.56 -10.69
N VAL A 41 -16.92 35.82 -10.71
CA VAL A 41 -16.41 36.44 -11.94
C VAL A 41 -15.08 35.79 -12.34
N ARG A 42 -14.16 35.57 -11.39
CA ARG A 42 -12.88 34.89 -11.62
C ARG A 42 -13.10 33.49 -12.19
N ASP A 43 -13.92 32.66 -11.55
CA ASP A 43 -14.23 31.29 -11.99
C ASP A 43 -14.83 31.26 -13.40
N ARG A 44 -15.76 32.18 -13.70
CA ARG A 44 -16.38 32.27 -15.04
C ARG A 44 -15.35 32.69 -16.09
N THR A 45 -14.37 33.52 -15.72
CA THR A 45 -13.32 33.97 -16.62
C THR A 45 -12.29 32.86 -16.85
N ALA A 46 -11.84 32.21 -15.77
CA ALA A 46 -10.96 31.04 -15.80
C ALA A 46 -11.59 29.89 -16.59
N GLY A 47 -12.88 29.61 -16.41
CA GLY A 47 -13.61 28.59 -17.17
C GLY A 47 -13.65 28.88 -18.68
N ARG A 48 -13.72 30.16 -19.09
CA ARG A 48 -13.61 30.54 -20.52
C ARG A 48 -12.19 30.36 -21.05
N VAL A 49 -11.17 30.63 -20.23
CA VAL A 49 -9.76 30.40 -20.59
C VAL A 49 -9.52 28.91 -20.78
N LEU A 50 -9.92 28.07 -19.82
CA LEU A 50 -9.82 26.63 -19.90
C LEU A 50 -10.53 26.08 -21.14
N ALA A 51 -11.77 26.51 -21.39
CA ALA A 51 -12.52 26.08 -22.59
C ALA A 51 -11.79 26.43 -23.89
N ARG A 52 -11.18 27.62 -23.98
CA ARG A 52 -10.38 28.02 -25.16
C ARG A 52 -9.08 27.23 -25.29
N LEU A 53 -8.46 26.84 -24.18
CA LEU A 53 -7.25 26.00 -24.19
C LEU A 53 -7.56 24.56 -24.60
N LEU A 54 -8.76 24.06 -24.27
CA LEU A 54 -9.22 22.71 -24.62
C LEU A 54 -9.83 22.61 -26.03
N ASP A 55 -10.30 23.72 -26.61
CA ASP A 55 -10.94 23.74 -27.94
C ASP A 55 -10.08 23.08 -29.05
N PRO A 56 -8.76 23.34 -29.17
CA PRO A 56 -7.93 22.73 -30.23
C PRO A 56 -7.75 21.21 -30.08
N VAL A 57 -7.93 20.69 -28.86
CA VAL A 57 -7.79 19.26 -28.55
C VAL A 57 -9.13 18.56 -28.43
N THR A 58 -10.26 19.28 -28.57
CA THR A 58 -11.59 18.66 -28.48
C THR A 58 -12.01 18.18 -29.87
N VAL A 59 -12.09 16.86 -30.05
CA VAL A 59 -12.52 16.23 -31.31
C VAL A 59 -13.82 15.48 -31.07
N ASN A 60 -14.87 15.79 -31.82
CA ASN A 60 -16.20 15.18 -31.68
C ASN A 60 -16.80 15.27 -30.26
N GLY A 61 -16.44 16.32 -29.50
CA GLY A 61 -16.93 16.54 -28.14
C GLY A 61 -16.17 15.77 -27.05
N THR A 62 -15.09 15.07 -27.39
CA THR A 62 -14.17 14.45 -26.42
C THR A 62 -12.78 15.08 -26.52
N THR A 63 -12.15 15.30 -25.38
CA THR A 63 -10.82 15.88 -25.30
C THR A 63 -9.77 14.82 -25.64
N ARG A 64 -8.95 15.08 -26.65
CA ARG A 64 -7.83 14.26 -27.12
C ARG A 64 -6.52 14.72 -26.47
N TRP A 65 -6.18 14.13 -25.33
CA TRP A 65 -4.98 14.53 -24.59
C TRP A 65 -3.66 14.07 -25.23
N ASP A 66 -3.71 13.11 -26.14
CA ASP A 66 -2.60 12.72 -27.01
C ASP A 66 -2.16 13.84 -27.97
N LEU A 67 -3.07 14.76 -28.31
CA LEU A 67 -2.80 15.92 -29.16
C LEU A 67 -2.45 17.19 -28.35
N ALA A 68 -2.49 17.11 -27.02
CA ALA A 68 -2.27 18.25 -26.16
C ALA A 68 -0.82 18.74 -26.18
N SER A 69 -0.65 20.06 -26.13
CA SER A 69 0.68 20.66 -25.98
C SER A 69 1.28 20.32 -24.61
N PRO A 70 2.62 20.25 -24.48
CA PRO A 70 3.27 20.04 -23.18
C PRO A 70 2.84 21.05 -22.10
N TYR A 71 2.51 22.28 -22.50
CA TYR A 71 1.96 23.29 -21.59
C TYR A 71 0.61 22.85 -21.01
N LEU A 72 -0.31 22.40 -21.87
CA LEU A 72 -1.63 21.96 -21.44
C LEU A 72 -1.54 20.73 -20.52
N LEU A 73 -0.64 19.78 -20.81
CA LEU A 73 -0.42 18.60 -19.98
C LEU A 73 0.13 18.94 -18.58
N ARG A 74 0.86 20.05 -18.43
CA ARG A 74 1.39 20.53 -17.15
C ARG A 74 0.40 21.41 -16.38
N HIS A 75 -0.33 22.27 -17.08
CA HIS A 75 -1.11 23.36 -16.46
C HIS A 75 -2.63 23.20 -16.58
N ALA A 76 -3.16 22.18 -17.26
CA ALA A 76 -4.61 22.01 -17.35
C ALA A 76 -5.29 21.83 -15.99
N ALA A 77 -4.63 21.13 -15.05
CA ALA A 77 -5.17 20.97 -13.70
C ALA A 77 -5.18 22.28 -12.91
N GLU A 78 -4.19 23.15 -13.12
CA GLU A 78 -4.13 24.50 -12.57
C GLU A 78 -5.29 25.36 -13.08
N HIS A 79 -5.48 25.42 -14.40
CA HIS A 79 -6.60 26.14 -15.02
C HIS A 79 -7.96 25.56 -14.60
N ALA A 80 -8.05 24.24 -14.39
CA ALA A 80 -9.26 23.59 -13.90
C ALA A 80 -9.53 23.87 -12.41
N ALA A 81 -8.48 24.05 -11.59
CA ALA A 81 -8.61 24.51 -10.21
C ALA A 81 -9.22 25.92 -10.18
N GLU A 82 -8.64 26.86 -10.93
CA GLU A 82 -9.12 28.23 -11.01
C GLU A 82 -10.53 28.35 -11.61
N ALA A 83 -10.93 27.38 -12.44
CA ALA A 83 -12.26 27.32 -13.04
C ALA A 83 -13.29 26.52 -12.21
N GLY A 84 -12.92 26.01 -11.03
CA GLY A 84 -13.80 25.15 -10.21
C GLY A 84 -14.25 23.86 -10.90
N SER A 85 -13.51 23.41 -11.92
CA SER A 85 -13.87 22.27 -12.80
C SER A 85 -12.93 21.08 -12.62
N LEU A 86 -12.10 21.10 -11.58
CA LEU A 86 -11.07 20.11 -11.30
C LEU A 86 -11.67 18.71 -11.09
N GLN A 87 -12.84 18.58 -10.47
CA GLN A 87 -13.53 17.30 -10.36
C GLN A 87 -13.85 16.68 -11.72
N GLN A 88 -14.27 17.47 -12.71
CA GLN A 88 -14.59 16.96 -14.06
C GLN A 88 -13.32 16.51 -14.79
N LEU A 89 -12.24 17.28 -14.67
CA LEU A 89 -10.95 16.94 -15.28
C LEU A 89 -10.41 15.60 -14.76
N PHE A 90 -10.44 15.36 -13.45
CA PHE A 90 -9.93 14.11 -12.87
C PHE A 90 -10.86 12.90 -13.09
N HIS A 91 -12.09 13.09 -13.58
CA HIS A 91 -12.93 11.97 -14.06
C HIS A 91 -12.51 11.48 -15.46
N ASP A 92 -11.76 12.30 -16.21
CA ASP A 92 -11.20 11.93 -17.49
C ASP A 92 -9.92 11.09 -17.28
N TRP A 93 -10.03 9.79 -17.54
CA TRP A 93 -8.91 8.87 -17.42
C TRP A 93 -7.84 9.10 -18.48
N ASP A 94 -8.20 9.67 -19.63
CA ASP A 94 -7.24 9.96 -20.70
C ASP A 94 -6.36 11.15 -20.32
N PHE A 95 -6.92 12.14 -19.61
CA PHE A 95 -6.13 13.21 -18.98
C PHE A 95 -5.05 12.62 -18.08
N LEU A 96 -5.39 11.70 -17.18
CA LEU A 96 -4.44 11.09 -16.24
C LEU A 96 -3.33 10.29 -16.93
N VAL A 97 -3.64 9.70 -18.08
CA VAL A 97 -2.65 8.98 -18.91
C VAL A 97 -1.59 9.94 -19.46
N HIS A 98 -1.98 11.14 -19.90
CA HIS A 98 -1.08 12.06 -20.62
C HIS A 98 -0.53 13.20 -19.76
N ALA A 99 -1.23 13.58 -18.68
CA ALA A 99 -0.86 14.68 -17.81
C ALA A 99 0.51 14.50 -17.17
N ASP A 100 1.10 15.62 -16.80
CA ASP A 100 2.30 15.63 -15.97
C ASP A 100 1.98 15.05 -14.58
N PRO A 101 2.70 14.01 -14.11
CA PRO A 101 2.38 13.36 -12.84
C PRO A 101 2.45 14.30 -11.64
N HIS A 102 3.36 15.28 -11.64
CA HIS A 102 3.46 16.24 -10.56
C HIS A 102 2.23 17.15 -10.49
N SER A 103 1.71 17.56 -11.66
CA SER A 103 0.45 18.31 -11.77
C SER A 103 -0.74 17.51 -11.22
N VAL A 104 -0.87 16.24 -11.61
CA VAL A 104 -1.95 15.35 -11.13
C VAL A 104 -1.93 15.19 -9.61
N LEU A 105 -0.74 15.00 -9.01
CA LEU A 105 -0.61 14.82 -7.56
C LEU A 105 -0.92 16.08 -6.78
N THR A 106 -0.40 17.22 -7.24
CA THR A 106 -0.58 18.52 -6.57
C THR A 106 -2.05 18.92 -6.55
N PHE A 107 -2.67 18.96 -7.72
CA PHE A 107 -4.06 19.39 -7.87
C PHE A 107 -5.06 18.32 -7.43
N GLY A 108 -4.69 17.04 -7.49
CA GLY A 108 -5.49 15.96 -6.91
C GLY A 108 -5.60 16.05 -5.39
N SER A 109 -4.52 16.45 -4.72
CA SER A 109 -4.54 16.59 -3.26
C SER A 109 -5.31 17.83 -2.81
N LEU A 110 -5.26 18.92 -3.59
CA LEU A 110 -6.14 20.09 -3.45
C LEU A 110 -7.63 19.70 -3.54
N LEU A 111 -8.02 18.92 -4.56
CA LEU A 111 -9.40 18.44 -4.74
C LEU A 111 -9.94 17.68 -3.53
N GLU A 112 -9.10 16.84 -2.93
CA GLU A 112 -9.47 16.05 -1.77
C GLU A 112 -9.52 16.87 -0.48
N ALA A 113 -8.80 17.99 -0.41
CA ALA A 113 -8.91 18.96 0.68
C ALA A 113 -10.25 19.72 0.59
N GLU A 114 -10.59 20.22 -0.60
CA GLU A 114 -11.88 20.88 -0.89
C GLU A 114 -13.07 19.97 -0.56
N ASN A 115 -13.05 18.73 -1.08
CA ASN A 115 -14.09 17.72 -0.80
C ASN A 115 -14.18 17.28 0.67
N ARG A 116 -13.15 17.54 1.49
CA ARG A 116 -13.18 17.28 2.94
C ARG A 116 -13.74 18.45 3.73
N SER A 117 -13.48 19.68 3.31
CA SER A 117 -14.06 20.88 3.90
C SER A 117 -15.58 20.95 3.69
N LEU A 118 -16.04 20.48 2.53
CA LEU A 118 -17.45 20.29 2.19
C LEU A 118 -17.89 18.90 2.68
N ALA A 119 -18.34 18.78 3.93
CA ALA A 119 -18.83 17.52 4.51
C ALA A 119 -20.13 17.02 3.84
N LEU A 120 -20.08 16.67 2.55
CA LEU A 120 -21.19 16.08 1.82
C LEU A 120 -21.28 14.58 2.15
N PRO A 121 -22.42 14.08 2.65
CA PRO A 121 -22.56 12.66 2.96
C PRO A 121 -22.73 11.85 1.68
N GLY A 122 -21.69 11.14 1.24
CA GLY A 122 -21.81 10.11 0.18
C GLY A 122 -20.48 9.63 -0.39
N GLU A 123 -20.30 8.31 -0.54
CA GLU A 123 -19.15 7.71 -1.26
C GLU A 123 -19.12 8.07 -2.76
N GLU A 124 -20.24 8.51 -3.34
CA GLU A 124 -20.38 8.79 -4.77
C GLU A 124 -19.74 10.11 -5.23
N SER A 125 -19.43 11.04 -4.32
CA SER A 125 -18.86 12.36 -4.68
C SER A 125 -17.32 12.36 -4.78
N ARG A 126 -16.66 11.34 -4.23
CA ARG A 126 -15.19 11.26 -4.24
C ARG A 126 -14.67 10.86 -5.62
N VAL A 127 -13.72 11.63 -6.13
CA VAL A 127 -13.00 11.31 -7.35
C VAL A 127 -12.25 9.99 -7.17
N ARG A 128 -12.74 8.98 -7.88
CA ARG A 128 -12.27 7.60 -7.82
C ARG A 128 -10.87 7.40 -8.41
N SER A 129 -10.47 8.28 -9.32
CA SER A 129 -9.23 8.12 -10.07
C SER A 129 -7.95 8.39 -9.28
N LEU A 130 -8.00 9.28 -8.29
CA LEU A 130 -6.84 9.68 -7.49
C LEU A 130 -6.22 8.52 -6.68
N PRO A 131 -7.00 7.70 -5.95
CA PRO A 131 -6.47 6.49 -5.31
C PRO A 131 -5.79 5.52 -6.29
N VAL A 132 -6.38 5.33 -7.48
CA VAL A 132 -5.84 4.45 -8.53
C VAL A 132 -4.50 5.00 -9.04
N TYR A 133 -4.44 6.29 -9.35
CA TYR A 133 -3.22 6.95 -9.82
C TYR A 133 -2.09 6.90 -8.78
N ARG A 134 -2.43 7.10 -7.50
CA ARG A 134 -1.43 7.08 -6.42
C ARG A 134 -0.89 5.67 -6.13
N ALA A 135 -1.59 4.61 -6.53
CA ALA A 135 -1.18 3.23 -6.29
C ALA A 135 0.17 2.87 -6.95
N SER A 136 0.55 3.58 -8.02
CA SER A 136 1.78 3.38 -8.79
C SER A 136 2.47 4.70 -9.16
N VAL A 137 2.36 5.69 -8.28
CA VAL A 137 2.83 7.07 -8.51
C VAL A 137 4.28 7.17 -9.02
N VAL A 138 5.17 6.32 -8.49
CA VAL A 138 6.60 6.34 -8.85
C VAL A 138 6.80 5.93 -10.30
N GLU A 139 6.06 4.92 -10.75
CA GLU A 139 6.18 4.42 -12.12
C GLU A 139 5.65 5.45 -13.13
N HIS A 140 4.68 6.28 -12.74
CA HIS A 140 4.11 7.31 -13.61
C HIS A 140 5.12 8.39 -14.00
N ALA A 141 6.11 8.69 -13.16
CA ALA A 141 7.12 9.71 -13.41
C ALA A 141 8.02 9.37 -14.61
N SER A 142 8.43 8.10 -14.73
CA SER A 142 9.29 7.62 -15.82
C SER A 142 8.53 6.95 -16.97
N ALA A 143 7.26 6.59 -16.76
CA ALA A 143 6.47 5.90 -17.78
C ALA A 143 6.08 6.83 -18.94
N SER A 144 6.18 6.30 -20.15
CA SER A 144 5.49 6.85 -21.32
C SER A 144 3.97 6.81 -21.12
N PRO A 145 3.18 7.61 -21.88
CA PRO A 145 1.72 7.57 -21.77
C PRO A 145 1.13 6.16 -21.99
N GLU A 146 1.68 5.36 -22.90
CA GLU A 146 1.21 4.00 -23.13
C GLU A 146 1.49 3.07 -21.94
N GLU A 147 2.72 3.11 -21.39
CA GLU A 147 3.06 2.36 -20.18
C GLU A 147 2.19 2.80 -18.99
N ARG A 148 1.96 4.11 -18.84
CA ARG A 148 1.11 4.69 -17.80
C ARG A 148 -0.33 4.21 -17.92
N ARG A 149 -0.86 4.12 -19.15
CA ARG A 149 -2.21 3.58 -19.44
C ARG A 149 -2.33 2.13 -18.98
N HIS A 150 -1.35 1.28 -19.27
CA HIS A 150 -1.34 -0.12 -18.83
C HIS A 150 -1.25 -0.24 -17.29
N ILE A 151 -0.38 0.55 -16.66
CA ILE A 151 -0.22 0.58 -15.19
C ILE A 151 -1.54 0.99 -14.53
N LEU A 152 -2.18 2.08 -15.01
CA LEU A 152 -3.47 2.54 -14.50
C LEU A 152 -4.58 1.50 -14.70
N ALA A 153 -4.54 0.73 -15.80
CA ALA A 153 -5.51 -0.32 -16.05
C ALA A 153 -5.35 -1.49 -15.05
N VAL A 154 -4.11 -1.91 -14.79
CA VAL A 154 -3.81 -2.90 -13.76
C VAL A 154 -4.21 -2.39 -12.37
N ASP A 155 -3.94 -1.12 -12.06
CA ASP A 155 -4.34 -0.50 -10.80
C ASP A 155 -5.85 -0.41 -10.64
N ALA A 156 -6.59 -0.06 -11.68
CA ALA A 156 -8.04 -0.11 -11.67
C ALA A 156 -8.55 -1.53 -11.38
N ALA A 157 -7.91 -2.57 -11.92
CA ALA A 157 -8.23 -3.96 -11.61
C ALA A 157 -7.88 -4.32 -10.15
N ARG A 158 -6.75 -3.83 -9.60
CA ARG A 158 -6.40 -3.96 -8.17
C ARG A 158 -7.46 -3.29 -7.28
N HIS A 159 -8.02 -2.15 -7.70
CA HIS A 159 -9.13 -1.46 -7.03
C HIS A 159 -10.52 -2.06 -7.28
N GLN A 160 -10.60 -3.23 -7.94
CA GLN A 160 -11.85 -3.93 -8.28
C GLN A 160 -12.79 -3.14 -9.20
N TRP A 161 -12.24 -2.35 -10.14
CA TRP A 161 -12.97 -1.64 -11.19
C TRP A 161 -12.64 -2.19 -12.59
N PRO A 162 -13.12 -3.40 -12.92
CA PRO A 162 -12.81 -4.04 -14.19
C PRO A 162 -13.32 -3.24 -15.41
N GLU A 163 -14.39 -2.45 -15.26
CA GLU A 163 -14.91 -1.61 -16.33
C GLU A 163 -13.94 -0.49 -16.69
N ILE A 164 -13.27 0.11 -15.70
CA ILE A 164 -12.27 1.14 -15.91
C ILE A 164 -10.98 0.54 -16.47
N SER A 165 -10.54 -0.61 -15.94
CA SER A 165 -9.41 -1.37 -16.50
C SER A 165 -9.63 -1.64 -17.99
N SER A 166 -10.80 -2.16 -18.36
CA SER A 166 -11.13 -2.45 -19.75
C SER A 166 -11.16 -1.18 -20.61
N ARG A 167 -11.78 -0.07 -20.15
CA ARG A 167 -11.78 1.20 -20.88
C ARG A 167 -10.37 1.74 -21.16
N LEU A 168 -9.44 1.56 -20.23
CA LEU A 168 -8.05 2.01 -20.41
C LEU A 168 -7.31 1.20 -21.47
N TYR A 169 -7.60 -0.10 -21.60
CA TYR A 169 -7.10 -0.96 -22.69
C TYR A 169 -7.82 -0.73 -24.03
N HIS A 170 -9.02 -0.16 -24.00
CA HIS A 170 -9.86 0.12 -25.18
C HIS A 170 -10.22 1.61 -25.28
N PRO A 171 -9.22 2.49 -25.49
CA PRO A 171 -9.47 3.92 -25.65
C PRO A 171 -10.34 4.19 -26.88
N ALA A 172 -11.23 5.17 -26.79
CA ALA A 172 -12.15 5.53 -27.89
C ALA A 172 -11.45 6.02 -29.16
N HIS A 173 -10.16 6.38 -29.07
CA HIS A 173 -9.41 7.07 -30.12
C HIS A 173 -8.18 6.30 -30.63
N ALA A 174 -7.87 5.12 -30.08
CA ALA A 174 -6.74 4.28 -30.50
C ALA A 174 -7.14 2.82 -30.63
N GLU A 175 -6.30 2.02 -31.28
CA GLU A 175 -6.57 0.59 -31.43
C GLU A 175 -6.56 -0.11 -30.07
N PRO A 176 -7.51 -1.02 -29.83
CA PRO A 176 -7.61 -1.75 -28.59
C PRO A 176 -6.38 -2.64 -28.39
N THR A 177 -5.83 -2.64 -27.18
CA THR A 177 -4.76 -3.57 -26.85
C THR A 177 -5.31 -5.00 -26.81
N PRO A 178 -4.65 -5.96 -27.47
CA PRO A 178 -5.18 -7.33 -27.62
C PRO A 178 -5.30 -8.10 -26.30
N TRP A 179 -4.45 -7.77 -25.33
CA TRP A 179 -4.43 -8.38 -24.00
C TRP A 179 -4.87 -7.37 -22.95
N GLN A 180 -5.73 -7.79 -22.02
CA GLN A 180 -6.19 -6.94 -20.91
C GLN A 180 -6.10 -7.64 -19.56
N CYS A 181 -5.84 -6.85 -18.52
CA CYS A 181 -5.84 -7.31 -17.13
C CYS A 181 -7.29 -7.55 -16.67
N ARG A 182 -7.61 -8.80 -16.32
CA ARG A 182 -8.94 -9.20 -15.83
C ARG A 182 -9.09 -8.96 -14.33
N TRP A 183 -8.07 -9.32 -13.57
CA TRP A 183 -7.99 -9.06 -12.14
C TRP A 183 -6.52 -8.96 -11.74
N SER A 184 -6.29 -8.27 -10.62
CA SER A 184 -5.01 -8.26 -9.94
C SER A 184 -5.21 -8.32 -8.44
N THR A 185 -4.33 -9.01 -7.73
CA THR A 185 -4.27 -8.87 -6.27
C THR A 185 -3.89 -7.44 -5.89
N ALA A 186 -4.32 -7.02 -4.70
CA ALA A 186 -4.27 -5.64 -4.26
C ALA A 186 -3.58 -5.49 -2.89
N SER A 187 -2.65 -6.39 -2.56
CA SER A 187 -2.07 -6.43 -1.21
C SER A 187 -1.22 -5.20 -0.86
N ASN A 188 -0.79 -4.46 -1.87
CA ASN A 188 0.00 -3.23 -1.80
C ASN A 188 -0.81 -1.93 -2.01
N ILE A 189 -2.13 -1.98 -2.21
CA ILE A 189 -2.94 -0.75 -2.21
C ILE A 189 -3.18 -0.35 -0.77
N SER A 190 -2.45 0.66 -0.31
CA SER A 190 -2.77 1.30 0.96
C SER A 190 -3.90 2.29 0.75
N SER A 191 -5.09 1.96 1.25
CA SER A 191 -6.19 2.93 1.38
C SER A 191 -5.85 4.12 2.29
N GLN A 192 -4.70 4.06 2.97
CA GLN A 192 -4.23 5.05 3.93
C GLN A 192 -3.24 6.07 3.34
N LEU A 193 -2.73 5.86 2.11
CA LEU A 193 -1.86 6.83 1.46
C LEU A 193 -2.65 8.10 1.11
N ARG A 194 -2.39 9.18 1.85
CA ARG A 194 -3.06 10.47 1.73
C ARG A 194 -2.48 11.33 0.60
N GLY A 195 -1.18 11.21 0.34
CA GLY A 195 -0.49 12.02 -0.64
C GLY A 195 0.99 11.64 -0.76
N ALA A 196 1.61 12.10 -1.84
CA ALA A 196 3.04 11.97 -2.09
C ALA A 196 3.63 13.39 -2.28
N LEU A 197 4.68 13.67 -1.53
CA LEU A 197 5.45 14.90 -1.52
C LEU A 197 6.71 14.62 -2.35
N SER A 198 6.78 15.13 -3.57
CA SER A 198 7.83 14.77 -4.53
C SER A 198 9.01 15.74 -4.48
N HIS A 199 10.21 15.21 -4.69
CA HIS A 199 11.46 15.91 -4.98
C HIS A 199 12.05 15.39 -6.29
N ASP A 200 13.00 16.14 -6.86
CA ASP A 200 13.71 15.74 -8.08
C ASP A 200 14.86 14.77 -7.78
N SER A 201 15.21 14.60 -6.50
CA SER A 201 16.20 13.66 -5.97
C SER A 201 15.70 12.95 -4.70
N ALA A 202 16.46 11.96 -4.23
CA ALA A 202 16.16 11.16 -3.04
C ALA A 202 15.93 12.03 -1.80
N VAL A 203 14.80 11.82 -1.11
CA VAL A 203 14.45 12.60 0.08
C VAL A 203 15.32 12.15 1.26
N SER A 204 16.23 13.04 1.70
CA SER A 204 17.27 12.77 2.69
C SER A 204 16.74 12.88 4.13
N SER A 205 15.88 13.86 4.41
CA SER A 205 15.31 14.09 5.74
C SER A 205 13.89 14.65 5.69
N VAL A 206 13.12 14.34 6.74
CA VAL A 206 11.75 14.79 6.96
C VAL A 206 11.57 15.21 8.40
N ALA A 207 11.00 16.40 8.61
CA ALA A 207 10.51 16.89 9.88
C ALA A 207 9.02 17.22 9.78
N THR A 208 8.28 17.12 10.88
CA THR A 208 6.84 17.39 10.92
C THR A 208 6.53 18.32 12.08
N GLY A 209 5.70 19.32 11.86
CA GLY A 209 5.28 20.26 12.89
C GLY A 209 3.78 20.55 12.82
N THR A 210 3.27 21.16 13.89
CA THR A 210 1.90 21.64 13.96
C THR A 210 1.90 23.08 14.45
N VAL A 211 1.08 23.90 13.80
CA VAL A 211 0.75 25.26 14.20
C VAL A 211 -0.78 25.35 14.29
N PRO A 212 -1.37 26.29 15.06
CA PRO A 212 -2.82 26.45 15.09
C PRO A 212 -3.40 26.55 13.67
N GLY A 213 -4.22 25.57 13.27
CA GLY A 213 -4.85 25.51 11.95
C GLY A 213 -4.03 24.89 10.81
N LEU A 214 -2.75 24.55 11.01
CA LEU A 214 -1.91 23.94 9.97
C LEU A 214 -0.97 22.87 10.54
N SER A 215 -1.08 21.65 10.03
CA SER A 215 -0.10 20.59 10.23
C SER A 215 0.80 20.51 9.00
N TYR A 216 2.11 20.58 9.16
CA TYR A 216 3.04 20.69 8.04
C TYR A 216 4.19 19.69 8.12
N ALA A 217 4.78 19.39 6.96
CA ALA A 217 6.02 18.65 6.83
C ALA A 217 7.07 19.47 6.09
N VAL A 218 8.31 19.27 6.49
CA VAL A 218 9.49 19.85 5.87
C VAL A 218 10.31 18.72 5.30
N THR A 219 10.56 18.76 4.00
CA THR A 219 11.34 17.74 3.30
C THR A 219 12.58 18.36 2.67
N THR A 220 13.65 17.59 2.70
CA THR A 220 14.95 17.93 2.09
C THR A 220 15.38 16.75 1.23
N ALA A 221 16.05 17.02 0.12
CA ALA A 221 16.54 15.99 -0.79
C ALA A 221 18.04 16.14 -1.06
N GLN A 222 18.67 15.03 -1.42
CA GLN A 222 20.12 14.87 -1.42
C GLN A 222 20.84 15.75 -2.44
N ASP A 223 20.23 16.01 -3.59
CA ASP A 223 20.81 16.90 -4.62
C ASP A 223 20.12 18.27 -4.68
N ASP A 224 19.08 18.47 -3.86
CA ASP A 224 18.28 19.68 -3.84
C ASP A 224 18.89 20.67 -2.85
N ARG A 225 19.04 21.93 -3.28
CA ARG A 225 19.51 23.04 -2.43
C ARG A 225 18.36 23.76 -1.72
N THR A 226 17.17 23.16 -1.76
CA THR A 226 15.91 23.75 -1.32
C THR A 226 15.22 22.82 -0.33
N ALA A 227 14.68 23.40 0.73
CA ALA A 227 13.70 22.70 1.55
C ALA A 227 12.30 22.97 0.98
N ARG A 228 11.43 21.95 0.99
CA ARG A 228 10.02 22.10 0.62
C ARG A 228 9.15 21.97 1.87
N VAL A 229 8.23 22.91 2.04
CA VAL A 229 7.24 22.94 3.13
C VAL A 229 5.89 22.54 2.57
N TRP A 230 5.24 21.56 3.21
CA TRP A 230 4.00 20.97 2.74
C TRP A 230 2.93 21.06 3.81
N ASP A 231 1.70 21.37 3.42
CA ASP A 231 0.54 21.18 4.28
C ASP A 231 0.16 19.69 4.28
N LEU A 232 0.20 19.04 5.43
CA LEU A 232 -0.16 17.63 5.58
C LEU A 232 -1.67 17.38 5.49
N SER A 233 -2.47 18.44 5.64
CA SER A 233 -3.92 18.41 5.52
C SER A 233 -4.33 18.21 4.06
N SER A 234 -3.80 19.06 3.19
CA SER A 234 -4.05 19.04 1.74
C SER A 234 -3.00 18.28 0.93
N SER A 235 -1.87 17.87 1.54
CA SER A 235 -0.69 17.33 0.84
C SER A 235 -0.20 18.22 -0.32
N THR A 236 -0.32 19.54 -0.17
CA THR A 236 0.12 20.53 -1.16
C THR A 236 1.41 21.20 -0.72
N LEU A 237 2.20 21.66 -1.70
CA LEU A 237 3.38 22.47 -1.44
C LEU A 237 2.93 23.87 -1.01
N LEU A 238 3.34 24.29 0.18
CA LEU A 238 3.14 25.65 0.66
C LEU A 238 4.25 26.54 0.10
N HIS A 239 5.51 26.18 0.40
CA HIS A 239 6.67 27.03 0.10
C HIS A 239 7.88 26.22 -0.33
N GLU A 240 8.61 26.75 -1.31
CA GLU A 240 9.99 26.33 -1.59
C GLU A 240 10.96 27.32 -0.95
N VAL A 241 11.68 26.83 0.03
CA VAL A 241 12.57 27.66 0.84
C VAL A 241 13.98 27.60 0.27
N HIS A 242 14.41 28.75 -0.24
CA HIS A 242 15.66 28.95 -0.94
C HIS A 242 16.65 29.73 -0.07
N GLY A 243 17.91 29.29 -0.05
CA GLY A 243 18.96 30.05 0.65
C GLY A 243 20.27 29.30 0.84
N HIS A 244 20.25 27.96 0.89
CA HIS A 244 21.47 27.15 0.95
C HIS A 244 22.19 27.12 -0.40
N VAL A 245 23.52 27.16 -0.34
CA VAL A 245 24.38 27.13 -1.55
C VAL A 245 24.87 25.72 -1.88
N ALA A 246 24.61 24.76 -1.00
CA ALA A 246 24.89 23.34 -1.15
C ALA A 246 23.67 22.51 -0.68
N PRO A 247 23.64 21.19 -0.91
CA PRO A 247 22.53 20.35 -0.50
C PRO A 247 22.24 20.40 0.99
N LEU A 248 20.97 20.17 1.35
CA LEU A 248 20.53 20.16 2.74
C LEU A 248 20.77 18.79 3.37
N THR A 249 21.33 18.78 4.57
CA THR A 249 21.65 17.56 5.32
C THR A 249 20.58 17.20 6.33
N ALA A 250 19.88 18.20 6.90
CA ALA A 250 18.83 17.99 7.90
C ALA A 250 17.81 19.12 7.93
N ALA A 251 16.59 18.79 8.38
CA ALA A 251 15.55 19.72 8.76
C ALA A 251 14.96 19.34 10.12
N ALA A 252 14.54 20.33 10.89
CA ALA A 252 13.87 20.15 12.18
C ALA A 252 12.78 21.21 12.37
N THR A 253 11.76 20.87 13.15
CA THR A 253 10.63 21.73 13.50
C THR A 253 10.52 21.79 15.02
N GLY A 254 10.18 22.97 15.56
CA GLY A 254 10.11 23.16 17.01
C GLY A 254 9.31 24.38 17.42
N GLY A 255 9.06 24.52 18.72
CA GLY A 255 8.46 25.71 19.31
C GLY A 255 9.53 26.73 19.68
N SER A 256 9.34 27.98 19.30
CA SER A 256 10.03 29.13 19.87
C SER A 256 9.08 29.89 20.80
N ARG A 257 9.59 30.84 21.59
CA ARG A 257 8.79 31.76 22.42
C ARG A 257 7.89 32.65 21.56
N THR A 258 8.27 32.89 20.32
CA THR A 258 7.51 33.70 19.34
C THR A 258 6.63 32.87 18.43
N GLY A 259 6.53 31.56 18.68
CA GLY A 259 5.72 30.64 17.90
C GLY A 259 6.55 29.54 17.22
N PRO A 260 5.90 28.70 16.41
CA PRO A 260 6.53 27.55 15.76
C PRO A 260 7.57 28.00 14.72
N VAL A 261 8.67 27.24 14.61
CA VAL A 261 9.77 27.52 13.68
C VAL A 261 10.22 26.26 12.95
N MET A 262 10.76 26.48 11.76
CA MET A 262 11.49 25.47 10.98
C MET A 262 12.97 25.84 10.91
N VAL A 263 13.85 24.85 11.05
CA VAL A 263 15.30 25.03 10.93
C VAL A 263 15.86 24.06 9.89
N THR A 264 16.70 24.56 9.00
CA THR A 264 17.38 23.80 7.95
C THR A 264 18.90 23.91 8.08
N ALA A 265 19.59 22.81 7.84
CA ALA A 265 21.05 22.70 7.86
C ALA A 265 21.55 22.09 6.55
N GLY A 266 22.73 22.49 6.10
CA GLY A 266 23.29 22.04 4.82
C GLY A 266 24.78 21.72 4.84
N GLU A 267 25.23 21.18 3.71
CA GLU A 267 26.66 20.92 3.43
C GLU A 267 27.47 22.23 3.32
N ASP A 268 26.78 23.37 3.16
CA ASP A 268 27.37 24.70 3.15
C ASP A 268 27.79 25.21 4.54
N GLY A 269 27.54 24.43 5.60
CA GLY A 269 27.82 24.83 6.98
C GLY A 269 26.89 25.90 7.52
N ALA A 270 25.84 26.25 6.78
CA ALA A 270 24.88 27.25 7.20
C ALA A 270 23.71 26.60 7.93
N LEU A 271 23.22 27.32 8.94
CA LEU A 271 21.99 27.04 9.67
C LEU A 271 21.00 28.17 9.39
N ARG A 272 19.79 27.84 8.95
CA ARG A 272 18.76 28.84 8.64
C ARG A 272 17.47 28.53 9.37
N CYS A 273 16.81 29.57 9.87
CA CYS A 273 15.52 29.49 10.53
C CYS A 273 14.47 30.25 9.73
N TRP A 274 13.28 29.66 9.68
CA TRP A 274 12.20 30.07 8.82
C TRP A 274 10.88 30.05 9.57
N GLU A 275 9.99 30.93 9.16
CA GLU A 275 8.58 30.88 9.53
C GLU A 275 7.88 29.76 8.75
N PRO A 276 7.23 28.79 9.40
CA PRO A 276 6.54 27.70 8.71
C PRO A 276 5.32 28.14 7.89
N TYR A 277 4.67 29.26 8.25
CA TYR A 277 3.41 29.69 7.61
C TYR A 277 3.61 30.27 6.20
N ASP A 278 4.57 31.18 6.03
CA ASP A 278 4.84 31.89 4.77
C ASP A 278 6.24 31.58 4.18
N GLY A 279 7.03 30.75 4.85
CA GLY A 279 8.39 30.41 4.44
C GLY A 279 9.39 31.56 4.62
N ALA A 280 9.03 32.63 5.33
CA ALA A 280 9.89 33.79 5.48
C ALA A 280 11.15 33.46 6.28
N PRO A 281 12.34 33.92 5.85
CA PRO A 281 13.55 33.78 6.64
C PRO A 281 13.46 34.61 7.92
N ARG A 282 13.67 33.98 9.08
CA ARG A 282 13.82 34.67 10.36
C ARG A 282 15.27 35.08 10.59
N TRP A 283 16.19 34.13 10.44
CA TRP A 283 17.63 34.36 10.54
C TRP A 283 18.42 33.27 9.81
N GLY A 284 19.69 33.57 9.49
CA GLY A 284 20.62 32.62 8.89
C GLY A 284 22.04 32.88 9.39
N VAL A 285 22.72 31.82 9.83
CA VAL A 285 24.06 31.90 10.43
C VAL A 285 24.98 30.88 9.76
N ALA A 286 26.22 31.28 9.47
CA ALA A 286 27.30 30.35 9.10
C ALA A 286 27.74 29.58 10.36
N ALA A 287 27.03 28.49 10.64
CA ALA A 287 27.14 27.76 11.90
C ALA A 287 28.33 26.81 11.94
N HIS A 288 28.95 26.40 10.82
CA HIS A 288 30.10 25.50 10.82
C HIS A 288 31.03 25.77 9.62
N GLU A 289 32.31 25.41 9.76
CA GLU A 289 33.25 25.35 8.63
C GLU A 289 33.17 23.96 7.97
N GLY A 290 32.19 23.76 7.10
CA GLY A 290 31.92 22.47 6.43
C GLY A 290 30.53 21.91 6.74
N ALA A 291 30.25 20.67 6.36
CA ALA A 291 28.90 20.13 6.43
C ALA A 291 28.40 19.96 7.87
N ILE A 292 27.12 20.26 8.08
CA ILE A 292 26.42 19.98 9.34
C ILE A 292 25.87 18.55 9.26
N HIS A 293 26.28 17.67 10.17
CA HIS A 293 25.87 16.27 10.22
C HIS A 293 24.73 15.99 11.21
N GLY A 294 24.58 16.85 12.23
CA GLY A 294 23.57 16.70 13.26
C GLY A 294 22.83 18.00 13.52
N LEU A 295 21.51 17.93 13.61
CA LEU A 295 20.62 19.02 13.99
C LEU A 295 19.59 18.50 14.99
N ALA A 296 19.49 19.15 16.15
CA ALA A 296 18.47 18.88 17.14
C ALA A 296 17.91 20.19 17.71
N LEU A 297 16.62 20.18 18.04
CA LEU A 297 15.94 21.27 18.74
C LEU A 297 15.58 20.78 20.14
N GLY A 298 15.59 21.68 21.11
CA GLY A 298 15.25 21.37 22.49
C GLY A 298 14.88 22.63 23.27
N GLU A 299 14.57 22.45 24.55
CA GLU A 299 14.36 23.55 25.49
C GLU A 299 15.41 23.46 26.60
N SER A 300 15.95 24.62 27.01
CA SER A 300 16.70 24.78 28.25
C SER A 300 15.89 25.61 29.24
N HIS A 301 16.36 25.65 30.49
CA HIS A 301 15.97 26.67 31.45
C HIS A 301 15.97 28.10 30.87
N ASP A 302 16.90 28.42 29.95
CA ASP A 302 17.04 29.76 29.36
C ASP A 302 16.25 29.95 28.05
N GLY A 303 15.39 28.97 27.72
CA GLY A 303 14.48 28.96 26.58
C GLY A 303 14.85 27.99 25.46
N PRO A 304 14.18 28.12 24.31
CA PRO A 304 14.32 27.20 23.17
C PRO A 304 15.72 27.32 22.54
N MET A 305 16.30 26.17 22.20
CA MET A 305 17.66 26.06 21.71
C MET A 305 17.75 25.25 20.41
N VAL A 306 18.85 25.47 19.69
CA VAL A 306 19.28 24.65 18.56
C VAL A 306 20.67 24.09 18.82
N VAL A 307 20.85 22.80 18.54
CA VAL A 307 22.14 22.12 18.69
C VAL A 307 22.58 21.61 17.33
N THR A 308 23.80 21.96 16.92
CA THR A 308 24.40 21.52 15.65
C THR A 308 25.74 20.84 15.86
N HIS A 309 26.05 19.87 15.01
CA HIS A 309 27.33 19.16 14.94
C HIS A 309 27.82 19.11 13.50
N GLY A 310 29.10 19.41 13.26
CA GLY A 310 29.64 19.55 11.90
C GLY A 310 31.08 19.06 11.68
N ASP A 311 31.50 19.10 10.42
CA ASP A 311 32.82 18.64 9.92
C ASP A 311 34.03 19.33 10.57
N ASP A 312 33.82 20.51 11.13
CA ASP A 312 34.82 21.26 11.87
C ASP A 312 35.17 20.59 13.23
N GLY A 313 34.45 19.52 13.60
CA GLY A 313 34.68 18.80 14.85
C GLY A 313 34.17 19.56 16.07
N THR A 314 33.13 20.38 15.86
CA THR A 314 32.53 21.21 16.90
C THR A 314 31.06 20.89 17.11
N VAL A 315 30.58 21.16 18.32
CA VAL A 315 29.16 21.18 18.66
C VAL A 315 28.81 22.60 19.08
N ARG A 316 27.75 23.16 18.49
CA ARG A 316 27.29 24.51 18.81
C ARG A 316 25.89 24.45 19.38
N VAL A 317 25.69 25.13 20.50
CA VAL A 317 24.39 25.32 21.13
C VAL A 317 24.03 26.78 20.96
N GLY A 318 22.97 27.03 20.20
CA GLY A 318 22.48 28.36 19.89
C GLY A 318 21.12 28.64 20.51
N ASP A 319 20.84 29.93 20.69
CA ASP A 319 19.50 30.43 20.95
C ASP A 319 18.62 30.27 19.70
N LEU A 320 17.44 29.66 19.82
CA LEU A 320 16.57 29.39 18.67
C LEU A 320 15.92 30.66 18.09
N GLU A 321 15.76 31.72 18.89
CA GLU A 321 15.13 32.97 18.44
C GLU A 321 16.06 33.78 17.53
N THR A 322 17.36 33.78 17.85
CA THR A 322 18.36 34.65 17.22
C THR A 322 19.39 33.91 16.38
N GLY A 323 19.52 32.59 16.56
CA GLY A 323 20.60 31.79 15.99
C GLY A 323 21.97 32.06 16.63
N ALA A 324 22.04 32.91 17.65
CA ALA A 324 23.30 33.27 18.30
C ALA A 324 23.84 32.07 19.09
N VAL A 325 25.11 31.73 18.83
CA VAL A 325 25.80 30.66 19.55
C VAL A 325 26.00 31.07 21.01
N ARG A 326 25.46 30.28 21.93
CA ARG A 326 25.63 30.44 23.39
C ARG A 326 26.81 29.63 23.91
N HIS A 327 26.87 28.36 23.50
CA HIS A 327 27.96 27.45 23.88
C HIS A 327 28.57 26.82 22.64
N PHE A 328 29.88 26.61 22.70
CA PHE A 328 30.67 26.08 21.61
C PHE A 328 31.68 25.10 22.19
N PHE A 329 31.67 23.87 21.67
CA PHE A 329 32.50 22.78 22.16
C PHE A 329 33.41 22.28 21.05
N THR A 330 34.70 22.13 21.34
CA THR A 330 35.74 21.67 20.40
C THR A 330 36.31 20.31 20.77
N GLY A 331 36.91 19.62 19.80
CA GLY A 331 37.57 18.33 20.03
C GLY A 331 36.59 17.15 20.04
N VAL A 332 35.40 17.39 19.48
CA VAL A 332 34.38 16.37 19.22
C VAL A 332 34.73 15.69 17.88
N PRO A 333 34.44 14.39 17.70
CA PRO A 333 34.64 13.70 16.43
C PRO A 333 33.98 14.43 15.26
N ARG A 334 34.68 14.52 14.12
CA ARG A 334 34.15 15.17 12.90
C ARG A 334 32.93 14.45 12.33
N HIS A 335 32.87 13.13 12.52
CA HIS A 335 31.74 12.29 12.15
C HIS A 335 31.25 11.55 13.39
N GLY A 336 29.94 11.57 13.60
CA GLY A 336 29.31 10.97 14.77
C GLY A 336 27.80 11.16 14.73
N ARG A 337 27.12 10.54 15.70
CA ARG A 337 25.70 10.75 15.95
C ARG A 337 25.53 11.59 17.20
N MET A 338 24.48 12.41 17.20
CA MET A 338 24.15 13.30 18.30
C MET A 338 22.76 12.97 18.84
N ALA A 339 22.62 12.96 20.16
CA ALA A 339 21.36 12.91 20.86
C ALA A 339 21.34 14.01 21.94
N VAL A 340 20.16 14.57 22.19
CA VAL A 340 19.94 15.51 23.29
C VAL A 340 19.06 14.80 24.30
N ALA A 341 19.52 14.69 25.55
CA ALA A 341 18.82 14.02 26.64
C ALA A 341 18.55 15.02 27.77
N GLY A 342 17.28 15.20 28.11
CA GLY A 342 16.86 16.08 29.20
C GLY A 342 16.40 15.29 30.43
N SER A 343 16.52 15.88 31.61
CA SER A 343 16.03 15.26 32.86
C SER A 343 14.55 15.54 33.14
N GLY A 344 13.87 16.29 32.26
CA GLY A 344 12.49 16.75 32.42
C GLY A 344 12.31 17.86 33.47
N THR A 345 13.38 18.21 34.20
CA THR A 345 13.40 19.26 35.25
C THR A 345 14.14 20.53 34.82
N GLY A 346 14.73 20.53 33.62
CA GLY A 346 15.48 21.66 33.04
C GLY A 346 16.83 21.97 33.69
N ARG A 347 17.22 21.25 34.76
CA ARG A 347 18.46 21.49 35.53
C ARG A 347 19.61 20.53 35.24
N ASP A 348 19.38 19.48 34.47
CA ASP A 348 20.34 18.39 34.22
C ASP A 348 20.28 17.93 32.75
N ASP A 349 20.05 18.88 31.83
CA ASP A 349 19.97 18.57 30.40
C ASP A 349 21.38 18.44 29.81
N VAL A 350 21.56 17.42 28.98
CA VAL A 350 22.86 16.99 28.47
C VAL A 350 22.77 16.75 26.97
N ILE A 351 23.79 17.21 26.23
CA ILE A 351 24.04 16.77 24.86
C ILE A 351 25.02 15.61 24.89
N VAL A 352 24.69 14.57 24.15
CA VAL A 352 25.58 13.43 23.95
C VAL A 352 25.95 13.36 22.47
N VAL A 353 27.25 13.49 22.19
CA VAL A 353 27.79 13.22 20.85
C VAL A 353 28.66 11.99 20.90
N ILE A 354 28.35 11.03 20.02
CA ILE A 354 29.02 9.75 19.94
C ILE A 354 29.62 9.58 18.55
N GLY A 355 30.94 9.49 18.49
CA GLY A 355 31.68 9.34 17.23
C GLY A 355 33.12 8.89 17.47
N ALA A 356 33.74 8.28 16.46
CA ALA A 356 35.12 7.76 16.55
C ALA A 356 35.41 6.92 17.82
N GLY A 357 34.44 6.11 18.25
CA GLY A 357 34.56 5.27 19.45
C GLY A 357 34.61 6.05 20.77
N ARG A 358 34.01 7.24 20.86
CA ARG A 358 33.95 8.04 22.10
C ARG A 358 32.55 8.60 22.34
N ILE A 359 32.18 8.70 23.60
CA ILE A 359 31.03 9.45 24.10
C ILE A 359 31.54 10.77 24.67
N HIS A 360 31.04 11.87 24.13
CA HIS A 360 31.17 13.21 24.70
C HIS A 360 29.84 13.60 25.32
N CYS A 361 29.85 13.79 26.63
CA CYS A 361 28.70 14.23 27.41
C CYS A 361 28.91 15.69 27.80
N LEU A 362 28.07 16.57 27.29
CA LEU A 362 28.19 18.01 27.40
C LEU A 362 27.00 18.54 28.20
N ASP A 363 27.26 19.36 29.20
CA ASP A 363 26.24 19.96 30.04
C ASP A 363 25.67 21.21 29.37
N LEU A 364 24.35 21.23 29.18
CA LEU A 364 23.66 22.30 28.47
C LEU A 364 23.56 23.61 29.25
N GLY A 365 23.48 23.53 30.58
CA GLY A 365 23.32 24.71 31.43
C GLY A 365 24.63 25.43 31.72
N THR A 366 25.73 24.70 31.82
CA THR A 366 27.05 25.24 32.16
C THR A 366 27.93 25.48 30.93
N GLY A 367 27.64 24.84 29.80
CA GLY A 367 28.51 24.88 28.63
C GLY A 367 29.83 24.13 28.83
N ALA A 368 29.91 23.20 29.79
CA ALA A 368 31.11 22.44 30.11
C ALA A 368 31.00 20.97 29.66
N GLU A 369 32.14 20.35 29.35
CA GLU A 369 32.20 18.90 29.13
C GLU A 369 32.06 18.19 30.49
N ARG A 370 30.99 17.41 30.66
CA ARG A 370 30.68 16.68 31.90
C ARG A 370 31.59 15.46 32.04
N PHE A 371 31.69 14.67 30.97
CA PHE A 371 32.67 13.60 30.89
C PHE A 371 32.96 13.20 29.43
N ARG A 372 34.08 12.51 29.27
CA ARG A 372 34.51 11.88 28.02
C ARG A 372 34.93 10.45 28.27
N THR A 373 34.28 9.51 27.59
CA THR A 373 34.54 8.07 27.76
C THR A 373 34.81 7.40 26.42
N ARG A 374 35.76 6.46 26.38
CA ARG A 374 36.00 5.61 25.21
C ARG A 374 35.00 4.47 25.18
N LEU A 375 34.48 4.19 24.00
CA LEU A 375 33.75 2.98 23.67
C LEU A 375 34.78 1.95 23.22
N ASP A 376 34.98 0.90 23.99
CA ASP A 376 35.92 -0.18 23.66
C ASP A 376 35.33 -1.16 22.63
N THR A 377 34.40 -0.70 21.79
CA THR A 377 33.40 -1.53 21.14
C THR A 377 33.12 -1.10 19.69
N GLY A 378 32.39 -1.92 18.93
CA GLY A 378 32.14 -1.79 17.48
C GLY A 378 31.48 -0.50 17.00
N GLU A 379 31.15 -0.43 15.71
CA GLU A 379 30.63 0.79 15.08
C GLU A 379 29.23 1.14 15.63
N VAL A 380 29.04 2.41 15.99
CA VAL A 380 27.76 2.91 16.54
C VAL A 380 26.75 3.10 15.41
N ARG A 381 25.61 2.41 15.50
CA ARG A 381 24.56 2.43 14.47
C ARG A 381 23.48 3.46 14.75
N ALA A 382 22.98 3.57 15.97
CA ALA A 382 21.98 4.56 16.38
C ALA A 382 22.14 4.99 17.85
N VAL A 383 21.59 6.16 18.17
CA VAL A 383 21.59 6.75 19.52
C VAL A 383 20.21 7.33 19.83
N ALA A 384 19.72 7.13 21.05
CA ALA A 384 18.47 7.73 21.51
C ALA A 384 18.55 8.09 22.99
N ALA A 385 18.01 9.25 23.34
CA ALA A 385 17.82 9.64 24.72
C ALA A 385 16.79 8.72 25.40
N ALA A 386 17.04 8.43 26.67
CA ALA A 386 16.20 7.59 27.52
C ALA A 386 16.23 8.12 28.95
N GLN A 387 15.33 7.61 29.79
CA GLN A 387 15.32 7.89 31.21
C GLN A 387 15.42 6.58 32.00
N VAL A 388 16.35 6.51 32.95
CA VAL A 388 16.46 5.38 33.88
C VAL A 388 16.10 5.90 35.27
N GLY A 389 14.87 5.62 35.71
CA GLY A 389 14.32 6.24 36.91
C GLY A 389 14.21 7.77 36.80
N ALA A 390 15.05 8.50 37.54
CA ALA A 390 15.13 9.96 37.49
C ALA A 390 16.42 10.47 36.80
N SER A 391 17.28 9.57 36.34
CA SER A 391 18.54 9.92 35.69
C SER A 391 18.41 9.94 34.17
N PRO A 392 18.96 10.97 33.50
CA PRO A 392 19.07 10.97 32.05
C PRO A 392 20.02 9.86 31.59
N ALA A 393 19.62 9.15 30.55
CA ALA A 393 20.35 8.05 29.97
C ALA A 393 20.41 8.17 28.44
N VAL A 394 21.34 7.43 27.83
CA VAL A 394 21.39 7.25 26.37
C VAL A 394 21.49 5.76 26.04
N VAL A 395 20.71 5.33 25.06
CA VAL A 395 20.82 3.99 24.48
C VAL A 395 21.64 4.09 23.21
N VAL A 396 22.67 3.25 23.10
CA VAL A 396 23.63 3.20 21.98
C VAL A 396 23.59 1.80 21.39
N THR A 397 23.28 1.69 20.09
CA THR A 397 23.27 0.41 19.37
C THR A 397 24.53 0.21 18.53
N TYR A 398 24.93 -1.05 18.35
CA TYR A 398 26.14 -1.43 17.64
C TYR A 398 25.86 -2.43 16.48
N ASP A 399 26.84 -2.58 15.60
CA ASP A 399 26.84 -3.48 14.42
C ASP A 399 26.81 -4.98 14.76
N GLU A 400 27.30 -5.37 15.92
CA GLU A 400 27.39 -6.79 16.34
C GLU A 400 26.19 -7.31 17.15
N GLY A 401 25.05 -6.62 17.13
CA GLY A 401 23.79 -7.15 17.69
C GLY A 401 23.66 -7.06 19.20
N TRP A 402 24.22 -6.00 19.77
CA TRP A 402 24.01 -5.62 21.15
C TRP A 402 23.91 -4.08 21.25
N ALA A 403 23.47 -3.61 22.41
CA ALA A 403 23.33 -2.19 22.72
C ALA A 403 23.70 -1.92 24.18
N GLN A 404 24.04 -0.69 24.51
CA GLN A 404 24.34 -0.27 25.88
C GLN A 404 23.47 0.90 26.29
N VAL A 405 23.03 0.86 27.53
CA VAL A 405 22.35 1.95 28.21
C VAL A 405 23.39 2.61 29.11
N TRP A 406 23.68 3.89 28.86
CA TRP A 406 24.63 4.68 29.63
C TRP A 406 23.88 5.66 30.53
N ASP A 407 24.25 5.68 31.80
CA ASP A 407 23.82 6.71 32.74
C ASP A 407 24.65 7.97 32.50
N LEU A 408 23.99 9.07 32.13
CA LEU A 408 24.64 10.33 31.76
C LEU A 408 25.06 11.18 32.96
N HIS A 409 24.63 10.82 34.17
CA HIS A 409 25.10 11.49 35.38
C HIS A 409 26.49 10.97 35.78
N THR A 410 26.68 9.65 35.69
CA THR A 410 27.90 8.95 36.15
C THR A 410 28.88 8.62 35.02
N GLY A 411 28.42 8.63 33.77
CA GLY A 411 29.21 8.23 32.60
C GLY A 411 29.59 6.75 32.61
N ARG A 412 28.75 5.90 33.21
CA ARG A 412 28.94 4.44 33.28
C ARG A 412 27.81 3.70 32.56
N VAL A 413 28.12 2.50 32.09
CA VAL A 413 27.12 1.58 31.55
C VAL A 413 26.19 1.14 32.68
N HIS A 414 24.90 1.46 32.55
CA HIS A 414 23.84 0.97 33.43
C HIS A 414 23.48 -0.48 33.10
N THR A 415 23.33 -0.80 31.82
CA THR A 415 22.86 -2.12 31.35
C THR A 415 23.31 -2.37 29.91
N THR A 416 23.53 -3.64 29.57
CA THR A 416 23.81 -4.10 28.21
C THR A 416 22.62 -4.92 27.69
N LEU A 417 22.16 -4.61 26.49
CA LEU A 417 21.10 -5.33 25.77
C LEU A 417 21.78 -6.28 24.78
N THR A 418 21.68 -7.58 24.97
CA THR A 418 22.34 -8.56 24.10
C THR A 418 21.30 -9.30 23.27
N GLY A 419 21.38 -9.15 21.95
CA GLY A 419 20.54 -9.84 20.99
C GLY A 419 21.29 -10.92 20.21
N PRO A 420 20.62 -11.53 19.21
CA PRO A 420 21.27 -12.37 18.21
C PRO A 420 22.35 -11.59 17.45
N PRO A 421 23.32 -12.28 16.81
CA PRO A 421 24.38 -11.64 16.03
C PRO A 421 23.83 -11.05 14.73
N SER A 422 23.12 -9.91 14.84
CA SER A 422 22.58 -9.11 13.74
C SER A 422 22.64 -7.63 14.12
N SER A 423 23.06 -6.77 13.20
CA SER A 423 23.23 -5.33 13.45
C SER A 423 21.93 -4.69 13.93
N MET A 424 22.01 -3.86 14.99
CA MET A 424 20.88 -3.08 15.51
C MET A 424 20.86 -1.69 14.86
N GLU A 425 20.23 -1.61 13.69
CA GLU A 425 20.28 -0.49 12.76
C GLU A 425 19.39 0.68 13.15
N ALA A 426 18.22 0.38 13.73
CA ALA A 426 17.24 1.39 14.15
C ALA A 426 17.00 1.31 15.65
N LEU A 427 16.72 2.46 16.26
CA LEU A 427 16.46 2.60 17.68
C LEU A 427 15.33 3.61 17.92
N ALA A 428 14.39 3.23 18.78
CA ALA A 428 13.42 4.13 19.37
C ALA A 428 13.30 3.84 20.87
N VAL A 429 12.97 4.86 21.65
CA VAL A 429 12.73 4.72 23.10
C VAL A 429 11.28 5.13 23.37
N VAL A 430 10.59 4.30 24.15
CA VAL A 430 9.29 4.63 24.71
C VAL A 430 9.49 4.92 26.18
N ASP A 431 9.28 6.19 26.54
CA ASP A 431 9.28 6.64 27.93
C ASP A 431 7.90 7.22 28.26
N ASN A 432 7.21 6.59 29.22
CA ASN A 432 5.90 7.03 29.70
C ASN A 432 5.98 7.74 31.06
N GLY A 433 7.19 8.14 31.50
CA GLY A 433 7.46 8.80 32.78
C GLY A 433 7.37 7.87 34.01
N LEU A 434 7.09 6.59 33.80
CA LEU A 434 7.04 5.54 34.81
C LEU A 434 8.00 4.39 34.52
N GLU A 435 8.07 3.96 33.26
CA GLU A 435 8.90 2.86 32.78
C GLU A 435 9.45 3.19 31.38
N CYS A 436 10.71 2.86 31.14
CA CYS A 436 11.40 3.09 29.88
C CYS A 436 11.68 1.77 29.14
N VAL A 437 11.29 1.70 27.87
CA VAL A 437 11.48 0.54 27.00
C VAL A 437 12.25 0.95 25.75
N ALA A 438 13.33 0.24 25.45
CA ALA A 438 14.06 0.40 24.20
C ALA A 438 13.48 -0.54 23.14
N VAL A 439 13.31 -0.02 21.93
CA VAL A 439 12.87 -0.76 20.76
C VAL A 439 14.00 -0.72 19.73
N THR A 440 14.53 -1.88 19.37
CA THR A 440 15.61 -1.99 18.38
C THR A 440 15.14 -2.73 17.13
N GLY A 441 15.66 -2.31 15.98
CA GLY A 441 15.41 -2.94 14.68
C GLY A 441 16.68 -3.59 14.17
N GLY A 442 16.59 -4.86 13.78
CA GLY A 442 17.73 -5.66 13.33
C GLY A 442 17.91 -5.69 11.80
N SER A 443 19.12 -5.98 11.33
CA SER A 443 19.39 -6.34 9.93
C SER A 443 18.72 -7.66 9.52
N ASP A 444 18.28 -8.46 10.50
CA ASP A 444 17.49 -9.68 10.33
C ASP A 444 15.99 -9.45 10.10
N GLY A 445 15.54 -8.18 10.08
CA GLY A 445 14.13 -7.81 9.91
C GLY A 445 13.25 -8.05 11.13
N THR A 446 13.86 -8.22 12.30
CA THR A 446 13.11 -8.34 13.55
C THR A 446 13.13 -7.03 14.32
N VAL A 447 12.03 -6.76 15.01
CA VAL A 447 11.95 -5.65 15.98
C VAL A 447 11.91 -6.25 17.38
N ARG A 448 12.77 -5.76 18.27
CA ARG A 448 12.94 -6.30 19.64
C ARG A 448 12.68 -5.22 20.67
N LEU A 449 11.94 -5.58 21.71
CA LEU A 449 11.65 -4.73 22.86
C LEU A 449 12.52 -5.16 24.04
N TRP A 450 13.08 -4.20 24.76
CA TRP A 450 14.04 -4.43 25.83
C TRP A 450 13.69 -3.69 27.11
N ASP A 451 13.89 -4.35 28.25
CA ASP A 451 13.79 -3.72 29.56
C ASP A 451 15.09 -2.95 29.85
N VAL A 452 15.01 -1.62 29.81
CA VAL A 452 16.16 -0.72 30.00
C VAL A 452 16.60 -0.70 31.47
N GLU A 453 15.64 -0.79 32.38
CA GLU A 453 15.86 -0.67 33.83
C GLU A 453 16.10 -2.03 34.52
N GLY A 454 15.56 -3.13 33.97
CA GLY A 454 15.59 -4.47 34.56
C GLY A 454 16.73 -5.35 34.08
N GLY A 455 17.88 -4.78 33.73
CA GLY A 455 19.08 -5.54 33.36
C GLY A 455 19.09 -6.06 31.92
N GLY A 456 18.28 -5.50 31.02
CA GLY A 456 18.43 -5.70 29.58
C GLY A 456 17.74 -6.93 29.01
N ALA A 457 16.79 -7.50 29.74
CA ALA A 457 16.05 -8.67 29.27
C ALA A 457 15.16 -8.34 28.05
N ALA A 458 15.14 -9.24 27.06
CA ALA A 458 14.25 -9.14 25.92
C ALA A 458 12.79 -9.35 26.35
N LEU A 459 11.96 -8.32 26.16
CA LEU A 459 10.54 -8.32 26.50
C LEU A 459 9.68 -8.94 25.41
N ARG A 460 10.03 -8.75 24.13
CA ARG A 460 9.30 -9.29 23.00
C ARG A 460 10.12 -9.21 21.72
N GLU A 461 9.84 -10.14 20.81
CA GLU A 461 10.33 -10.12 19.43
C GLU A 461 9.12 -10.07 18.49
N LEU A 462 9.17 -9.16 17.52
CA LEU A 462 8.16 -8.93 16.50
C LEU A 462 8.77 -9.30 15.15
N THR A 463 8.16 -10.27 14.48
CA THR A 463 8.68 -10.86 13.24
C THR A 463 7.64 -10.73 12.13
N ALA A 464 7.82 -9.73 11.26
CA ALA A 464 7.04 -9.63 10.03
C ALA A 464 7.78 -8.95 8.87
N HIS A 465 8.86 -8.21 9.13
CA HIS A 465 9.73 -7.74 8.05
C HIS A 465 10.65 -8.85 7.56
N PHE A 466 11.06 -8.75 6.30
CA PHE A 466 11.88 -9.76 5.62
C PHE A 466 13.27 -9.26 5.22
N ALA A 467 13.59 -8.02 5.59
CA ALA A 467 14.88 -7.38 5.42
C ALA A 467 15.14 -6.39 6.57
N GLU A 468 16.32 -5.78 6.56
CA GLU A 468 16.79 -4.82 7.56
C GLU A 468 15.75 -3.74 7.94
N ILE A 469 15.66 -3.44 9.23
CA ILE A 469 14.84 -2.32 9.74
C ILE A 469 15.63 -1.03 9.63
N THR A 470 15.13 -0.08 8.83
CA THR A 470 15.85 1.17 8.52
C THR A 470 15.44 2.33 9.42
N ALA A 471 14.21 2.35 9.93
CA ALA A 471 13.75 3.39 10.86
C ALA A 471 12.64 2.87 11.79
N LEU A 472 12.59 3.46 12.98
CA LEU A 472 11.58 3.18 14.01
C LEU A 472 11.05 4.51 14.57
N THR A 473 9.74 4.58 14.81
CA THR A 473 9.13 5.70 15.53
C THR A 473 7.96 5.20 16.37
N CYS A 474 7.87 5.69 17.60
CA CYS A 474 6.76 5.38 18.50
C CYS A 474 5.82 6.59 18.57
N TYR A 475 4.53 6.34 18.77
CA TYR A 475 3.54 7.40 18.99
C TYR A 475 2.44 6.94 19.93
N ALA A 476 1.81 7.89 20.63
CA ALA A 476 0.62 7.63 21.41
C ALA A 476 -0.56 7.42 20.44
N ALA A 477 -1.12 6.22 20.42
CA ALA A 477 -2.31 5.92 19.63
C ALA A 477 -3.55 6.48 20.36
N PRO A 478 -4.47 7.17 19.66
CA PRO A 478 -5.68 7.69 20.28
C PRO A 478 -6.47 6.55 20.92
N SER A 479 -6.76 6.71 22.22
CA SER A 479 -7.49 5.70 23.01
C SER A 479 -8.86 5.43 22.38
N ALA A 480 -9.37 4.20 22.49
CA ALA A 480 -10.55 3.72 21.78
C ALA A 480 -11.91 4.33 22.22
N GLY A 481 -11.95 5.57 22.70
CA GLY A 481 -13.15 6.22 23.25
C GLY A 481 -13.49 7.55 22.61
N GLY A 482 -14.30 7.53 21.54
CA GLY A 482 -15.23 8.61 21.13
C GLY A 482 -14.65 9.88 20.47
N PRO A 483 -15.37 10.52 19.52
CA PRO A 483 -15.01 11.82 18.95
C PRO A 483 -15.58 12.94 19.83
N HIS A 484 -14.88 13.26 20.91
CA HIS A 484 -15.04 14.55 21.61
C HIS A 484 -13.67 14.90 22.18
N THR A 485 -12.97 15.85 21.54
CA THR A 485 -12.09 16.72 22.30
C THR A 485 -12.98 17.46 23.31
N PRO A 486 -12.66 17.48 24.61
CA PRO A 486 -13.18 18.56 25.43
C PRO A 486 -12.56 19.84 24.87
N GLN A 487 -13.43 20.76 24.48
CA GLN A 487 -13.10 22.12 24.18
C GLN A 487 -12.34 22.75 25.33
N HIS A 488 -11.51 23.71 24.98
CA HIS A 488 -10.86 24.64 25.87
C HIS A 488 -11.90 25.43 26.67
N GLU A 489 -12.33 24.91 27.82
CA GLU A 489 -13.02 25.66 28.88
C GLU A 489 -12.82 24.92 30.21
N ASP A 490 -12.46 25.70 31.23
CA ASP A 490 -12.16 25.31 32.62
C ASP A 490 -10.93 24.44 32.88
N ARG A 491 -9.76 25.11 32.82
CA ARG A 491 -8.59 24.78 33.67
C ARG A 491 -8.86 25.18 35.13
N THR A 492 -9.96 24.70 35.71
CA THR A 492 -10.24 24.87 37.13
C THR A 492 -10.41 23.50 37.78
N ASP A 493 -9.49 23.22 38.69
CA ASP A 493 -9.60 22.24 39.78
C ASP A 493 -9.57 20.75 39.43
N THR A 494 -8.58 20.35 38.62
CA THR A 494 -7.87 19.09 38.89
C THR A 494 -6.38 19.39 39.02
N GLU A 495 -6.00 19.78 40.23
CA GLU A 495 -4.62 19.84 40.70
C GLU A 495 -3.82 18.61 40.25
N ASP A 496 -2.58 18.84 39.81
CA ASP A 496 -1.40 18.07 40.17
C ASP A 496 -1.63 16.59 40.50
N LEU A 497 -1.94 15.78 39.47
CA LEU A 497 -1.54 14.38 39.49
C LEU A 497 -0.13 14.25 38.89
N ALA A 498 0.81 15.01 39.46
CA ALA A 498 2.12 14.46 39.72
C ALA A 498 1.88 13.14 40.48
N LEU A 499 2.08 12.01 39.82
CA LEU A 499 1.96 10.69 40.41
C LEU A 499 2.78 10.67 41.70
N THR A 500 2.11 10.82 42.85
CA THR A 500 2.78 10.85 44.14
C THR A 500 3.64 9.58 44.27
N PRO A 501 4.82 9.64 44.92
CA PRO A 501 5.69 8.48 45.10
C PRO A 501 4.92 7.26 45.63
N SER A 502 3.90 7.50 46.46
CA SER A 502 2.96 6.54 47.03
C SER A 502 2.11 5.81 45.98
N SER A 503 1.63 6.51 44.95
CA SER A 503 0.88 5.94 43.82
C SER A 503 1.78 5.08 42.92
N ARG A 504 3.01 5.54 42.68
CA ARG A 504 4.07 4.75 42.00
C ARG A 504 4.43 3.49 42.79
N GLN A 505 4.45 3.57 44.12
CA GLN A 505 4.72 2.43 45.01
C GLN A 505 3.57 1.41 45.02
N ARG A 506 2.31 1.86 44.95
CA ARG A 506 1.13 0.96 44.89
C ARG A 506 1.05 0.18 43.57
N ILE A 507 1.45 0.76 42.44
CA ILE A 507 1.57 0.03 41.16
C ILE A 507 2.71 -1.00 41.23
N ARG A 508 3.84 -0.66 41.87
CA ARG A 508 4.96 -1.59 42.12
C ARG A 508 4.59 -2.75 43.06
N ALA A 509 3.62 -2.57 43.95
CA ALA A 509 3.26 -3.52 45.01
C ALA A 509 2.19 -4.56 44.62
N THR A 510 1.80 -4.69 43.34
CA THR A 510 0.88 -5.76 42.91
C THR A 510 1.58 -7.12 42.97
N THR A 511 1.37 -7.83 44.08
CA THR A 511 1.87 -9.17 44.37
C THR A 511 1.20 -10.19 43.43
N GLY A 512 1.91 -10.57 42.37
CA GLY A 512 1.52 -11.67 41.48
C GLY A 512 1.97 -11.53 40.02
N GLN A 513 2.38 -10.35 39.56
CA GLN A 513 2.73 -10.12 38.14
C GLN A 513 4.24 -10.03 37.91
N THR A 514 4.72 -10.67 36.82
CA THR A 514 6.12 -10.57 36.40
C THR A 514 6.41 -9.17 35.84
N ARG A 515 7.63 -8.64 36.07
CA ARG A 515 8.07 -7.30 35.59
C ARG A 515 7.78 -7.10 34.08
N ARG A 516 8.00 -8.15 33.29
CA ARG A 516 7.69 -8.21 31.86
C ARG A 516 6.24 -7.88 31.53
N GLU A 517 5.27 -8.43 32.27
CA GLU A 517 3.84 -8.20 32.03
C GLU A 517 3.37 -6.80 32.45
N ARG A 518 4.09 -6.17 33.39
CA ARG A 518 3.83 -4.78 33.79
C ARG A 518 4.30 -3.83 32.70
N LEU A 519 5.54 -4.01 32.23
CA LEU A 519 6.13 -3.24 31.13
C LEU A 519 5.27 -3.31 29.87
N LEU A 520 4.91 -4.52 29.43
CA LEU A 520 4.06 -4.67 28.24
C LEU A 520 2.67 -4.04 28.38
N ARG A 521 2.11 -3.95 29.60
CA ARG A 521 0.85 -3.23 29.83
C ARG A 521 1.04 -1.72 29.91
N SER A 522 2.16 -1.23 30.42
CA SER A 522 2.49 0.20 30.43
C SER A 522 2.59 0.77 29.00
N LEU A 523 2.89 -0.10 28.03
CA LEU A 523 2.90 0.22 26.60
C LEU A 523 1.49 0.21 25.96
N SER A 524 0.43 -0.11 26.70
CA SER A 524 -0.94 -0.03 26.17
C SER A 524 -1.28 1.43 25.84
N GLY A 525 -1.75 1.68 24.61
CA GLY A 525 -1.94 3.04 24.09
C GLY A 525 -0.74 3.59 23.32
N HIS A 526 0.40 2.91 23.30
CA HIS A 526 1.53 3.23 22.43
C HIS A 526 1.54 2.30 21.22
N SER A 527 1.71 2.88 20.04
CA SER A 527 1.92 2.16 18.79
C SER A 527 3.34 2.38 18.32
N LEU A 528 3.86 1.41 17.57
CA LEU A 528 5.16 1.50 16.92
C LEU A 528 4.97 1.42 15.41
N LEU A 529 5.68 2.27 14.68
CA LEU A 529 5.79 2.19 13.24
C LEU A 529 7.23 1.83 12.88
N SER A 530 7.42 0.74 12.12
CA SER A 530 8.72 0.28 11.64
C SER A 530 8.80 0.35 10.13
N ALA A 531 9.94 0.83 9.61
CA ALA A 531 10.32 0.82 8.20
C ALA A 531 11.36 -0.26 7.95
N SER A 532 11.28 -0.91 6.79
CA SER A 532 12.26 -1.90 6.40
C SER A 532 12.71 -1.73 4.95
N ALA A 533 13.94 -2.17 4.69
CA ALA A 533 14.50 -2.37 3.36
C ALA A 533 13.68 -3.34 2.48
N ASP A 534 12.69 -4.05 3.04
CA ASP A 534 11.71 -4.85 2.30
C ASP A 534 10.60 -4.01 1.63
N HIS A 535 10.77 -2.68 1.65
CA HIS A 535 9.87 -1.68 1.06
C HIS A 535 8.56 -1.48 1.81
N THR A 536 8.45 -1.96 3.05
CA THR A 536 7.23 -1.83 3.84
C THR A 536 7.38 -1.03 5.11
N LEU A 537 6.22 -0.53 5.55
CA LEU A 537 6.00 -0.03 6.89
C LEU A 537 5.07 -0.98 7.62
N HIS A 538 5.29 -1.22 8.91
CA HIS A 538 4.37 -1.98 9.75
C HIS A 538 3.98 -1.16 10.98
N GLU A 539 2.68 -1.03 11.21
CA GLU A 539 2.15 -0.50 12.46
C GLU A 539 1.95 -1.66 13.44
N TRP A 540 2.50 -1.53 14.64
CA TRP A 540 2.44 -2.54 15.68
C TRP A 540 1.66 -2.04 16.88
N ASP A 541 0.82 -2.92 17.42
CA ASP A 541 0.45 -2.84 18.82
C ASP A 541 1.60 -3.43 19.63
N LEU A 542 2.21 -2.66 20.53
CA LEU A 542 3.27 -3.17 21.39
C LEU A 542 2.78 -4.29 22.34
N THR A 543 1.46 -4.46 22.48
CA THR A 543 0.85 -5.58 23.20
C THR A 543 0.62 -6.83 22.32
N SER A 544 0.67 -6.73 20.99
CA SER A 544 0.51 -7.82 20.02
C SER A 544 1.86 -8.34 19.50
N VAL A 545 1.85 -9.49 18.81
CA VAL A 545 3.02 -10.04 18.10
C VAL A 545 2.88 -9.86 16.59
N SER A 546 1.66 -9.70 16.09
CA SER A 546 1.39 -9.42 14.67
C SER A 546 1.24 -7.92 14.43
N PRO A 547 1.67 -7.41 13.27
CA PRO A 547 1.41 -6.03 12.91
C PRO A 547 -0.10 -5.80 12.84
N ARG A 548 -0.55 -4.63 13.31
CA ARG A 548 -1.91 -4.13 13.12
C ARG A 548 -2.15 -3.82 11.65
N GLN A 549 -1.17 -3.19 11.01
CA GLN A 549 -1.23 -2.80 9.60
C GLN A 549 0.12 -3.01 8.93
N THR A 550 0.08 -3.31 7.63
CA THR A 550 1.24 -3.39 6.75
C THR A 550 0.99 -2.50 5.55
N PHE A 551 1.92 -1.58 5.30
CA PHE A 551 1.88 -0.65 4.18
C PHE A 551 3.02 -0.97 3.22
N THR A 552 2.77 -0.96 1.91
CA THR A 552 3.86 -0.92 0.91
C THR A 552 4.28 0.53 0.74
N ALA A 553 5.42 0.87 1.34
CA ALA A 553 5.75 2.24 1.67
C ALA A 553 6.39 2.97 0.50
N HIS A 554 7.43 2.42 -0.10
CA HIS A 554 8.21 3.04 -1.16
C HIS A 554 8.60 1.97 -2.19
N THR A 555 9.08 2.35 -3.37
CA THR A 555 9.65 1.36 -4.32
C THR A 555 11.09 0.98 -3.94
N VAL A 556 11.73 1.78 -3.09
CA VAL A 556 13.08 1.58 -2.53
C VAL A 556 13.00 1.58 -1.01
N ALA A 557 14.07 1.23 -0.31
CA ALA A 557 14.10 1.22 1.15
C ALA A 557 13.76 2.63 1.72
N PRO A 558 12.74 2.74 2.59
CA PRO A 558 12.46 3.97 3.32
C PRO A 558 13.62 4.36 4.23
N ARG A 559 13.89 5.66 4.35
CA ARG A 559 15.03 6.20 5.10
C ARG A 559 14.63 6.77 6.46
N THR A 560 13.56 7.56 6.52
CA THR A 560 13.05 8.10 7.78
C THR A 560 11.53 7.98 7.86
N ILE A 561 11.02 7.96 9.10
CA ILE A 561 9.59 8.03 9.40
C ILE A 561 9.41 9.06 10.52
N ARG A 562 8.38 9.90 10.40
CA ARG A 562 7.87 10.76 11.48
C ARG A 562 6.37 10.59 11.61
N VAL A 563 5.85 10.73 12.81
CA VAL A 563 4.41 10.75 13.09
C VAL A 563 4.05 12.11 13.67
N THR A 564 2.98 12.69 13.18
CA THR A 564 2.39 13.93 13.68
C THR A 564 0.88 13.79 13.74
N GLU A 565 0.20 14.84 14.18
CA GLU A 565 -1.24 14.89 14.28
C GLU A 565 -1.82 15.89 13.27
N VAL A 566 -2.87 15.48 12.55
CA VAL A 566 -3.63 16.34 11.64
C VAL A 566 -5.09 16.30 12.07
N ALA A 567 -5.58 17.41 12.65
CA ALA A 567 -6.96 17.55 13.12
C ALA A 567 -7.42 16.42 14.07
N GLY A 568 -6.64 16.11 15.11
CA GLY A 568 -7.03 15.06 16.07
C GLY A 568 -6.47 13.66 15.77
N ARG A 569 -5.77 13.50 14.63
CA ARG A 569 -5.52 12.19 14.01
C ARG A 569 -4.05 11.92 13.72
N PRO A 570 -3.47 10.77 14.14
CA PRO A 570 -2.11 10.38 13.80
C PRO A 570 -1.94 10.18 12.29
N VAL A 571 -0.93 10.87 11.75
CA VAL A 571 -0.49 10.81 10.36
C VAL A 571 1.01 10.55 10.35
N ALA A 572 1.43 9.52 9.62
CA ALA A 572 2.85 9.24 9.39
C ALA A 572 3.34 9.87 8.10
N VAL A 573 4.58 10.33 8.07
CA VAL A 573 5.31 10.73 6.87
C VAL A 573 6.56 9.87 6.76
N SER A 574 6.68 9.09 5.70
CA SER A 574 7.87 8.30 5.39
C SER A 574 8.63 8.87 4.22
N SER A 575 9.95 8.80 4.21
CA SER A 575 10.78 9.22 3.07
C SER A 575 11.44 8.04 2.38
N GLY A 576 11.66 8.14 1.07
CA GLY A 576 12.32 7.11 0.28
C GLY A 576 13.39 7.67 -0.65
N HIS A 577 14.28 6.77 -1.09
CA HIS A 577 15.22 7.03 -2.19
C HIS A 577 14.53 7.12 -3.56
N ASP A 578 13.21 6.88 -3.62
CA ASP A 578 12.40 7.01 -4.81
C ASP A 578 12.01 8.45 -5.14
N GLY A 579 12.64 9.43 -4.47
CA GLY A 579 12.35 10.86 -4.63
C GLY A 579 11.03 11.31 -4.02
N THR A 580 10.38 10.44 -3.23
CA THR A 580 9.08 10.75 -2.60
C THR A 580 9.16 10.69 -1.08
N ALA A 581 8.44 11.60 -0.42
CA ALA A 581 7.93 11.39 0.92
C ALA A 581 6.43 11.09 0.85
N ARG A 582 5.95 10.11 1.62
CA ARG A 582 4.55 9.64 1.55
C ARG A 582 3.84 9.86 2.87
N VAL A 583 2.61 10.34 2.79
CA VAL A 583 1.77 10.70 3.94
C VAL A 583 0.74 9.59 4.16
N TRP A 584 0.70 9.00 5.35
CA TRP A 584 -0.15 7.87 5.72
C TRP A 584 -1.09 8.24 6.85
N THR A 585 -2.36 7.89 6.72
CA THR A 585 -3.33 8.01 7.81
C THR A 585 -3.26 6.75 8.69
N LEU A 586 -3.15 6.90 10.02
CA LEU A 586 -3.02 5.76 10.94
C LEU A 586 -4.32 5.42 11.70
N ASP A 587 -5.40 6.14 11.41
CA ASP A 587 -6.64 6.10 12.21
C ASP A 587 -7.70 5.09 11.76
N ASP A 588 -7.54 4.50 10.58
CA ASP A 588 -8.59 3.66 10.03
C ASP A 588 -8.49 2.23 10.57
N ARG A 589 -9.15 1.99 11.71
CA ARG A 589 -9.30 0.66 12.33
C ARG A 589 -10.16 -0.31 11.48
N ARG A 590 -10.60 0.10 10.29
CA ARG A 590 -11.27 -0.76 9.32
C ARG A 590 -10.27 -1.22 8.27
N ALA A 591 -9.43 -2.19 8.62
CA ALA A 591 -8.77 -3.01 7.62
C ALA A 591 -9.85 -3.77 6.82
N ARG A 592 -10.20 -3.25 5.63
CA ARG A 592 -10.86 -4.03 4.59
C ARG A 592 -9.83 -4.32 3.51
N THR A 593 -8.97 -5.31 3.74
CA THR A 593 -8.44 -6.08 2.61
C THR A 593 -9.51 -7.12 2.29
N VAL A 594 -10.37 -6.81 1.31
CA VAL A 594 -11.38 -7.76 0.85
C VAL A 594 -10.66 -8.85 0.04
N GLY A 595 -10.39 -9.98 0.68
CA GLY A 595 -10.33 -11.30 0.04
C GLY A 595 -9.19 -11.61 -0.94
N GLY A 596 -7.98 -11.06 -0.75
CA GLY A 596 -6.80 -11.36 -1.60
C GLY A 596 -5.66 -12.06 -0.86
N VAL A 597 -4.90 -12.89 -1.56
CA VAL A 597 -3.63 -13.44 -1.07
C VAL A 597 -2.58 -12.33 -1.00
N THR A 598 -1.90 -12.21 0.13
CA THR A 598 -0.81 -11.23 0.31
C THR A 598 0.56 -11.91 0.22
N HIS A 599 1.45 -11.39 -0.63
CA HIS A 599 2.84 -11.84 -0.68
C HIS A 599 3.74 -10.88 0.10
N PRO A 600 4.55 -11.38 1.05
CA PRO A 600 5.50 -10.56 1.82
C PRO A 600 6.72 -10.10 1.02
N LEU A 601 7.02 -10.79 -0.07
CA LEU A 601 8.22 -10.61 -0.88
C LEU A 601 7.82 -10.71 -2.36
N PRO A 602 8.71 -10.32 -3.29
CA PRO A 602 8.40 -10.46 -4.70
C PRO A 602 8.09 -11.90 -5.12
N VAL A 603 7.07 -12.09 -5.96
CA VAL A 603 6.72 -13.41 -6.50
C VAL A 603 7.83 -13.87 -7.44
N ARG A 604 8.57 -14.91 -7.04
CA ARG A 604 9.74 -15.42 -7.79
C ARG A 604 9.47 -16.72 -8.52
N SER A 605 8.44 -17.45 -8.13
CA SER A 605 8.06 -18.70 -8.78
C SER A 605 6.54 -18.79 -8.87
N LEU A 606 6.07 -19.19 -10.04
CA LEU A 606 4.66 -19.25 -10.37
C LEU A 606 4.40 -20.44 -11.29
N SER A 607 3.28 -21.12 -11.08
CA SER A 607 2.82 -22.20 -11.95
C SER A 607 1.31 -22.15 -12.07
N VAL A 608 0.82 -22.30 -13.31
CA VAL A 608 -0.61 -22.33 -13.64
C VAL A 608 -0.95 -23.70 -14.20
N ALA A 609 -2.07 -24.26 -13.75
CA ALA A 609 -2.60 -25.49 -14.32
C ALA A 609 -4.12 -25.50 -14.28
N ARG A 610 -4.74 -26.11 -15.29
CA ARG A 610 -6.16 -26.44 -15.26
C ARG A 610 -6.39 -27.73 -14.49
N ALA A 611 -7.21 -27.65 -13.45
CA ALA A 611 -7.62 -28.78 -12.63
C ALA A 611 -9.13 -28.72 -12.36
N ASP A 612 -9.81 -29.84 -12.54
CA ASP A 612 -11.24 -30.00 -12.23
C ASP A 612 -12.14 -28.91 -12.84
N GLY A 613 -11.84 -28.53 -14.09
CA GLY A 613 -12.58 -27.53 -14.85
C GLY A 613 -12.11 -26.09 -14.63
N ARG A 614 -11.34 -25.82 -13.57
CA ARG A 614 -10.90 -24.48 -13.15
C ARG A 614 -9.40 -24.26 -13.35
N ILE A 615 -8.98 -23.00 -13.41
CA ILE A 615 -7.56 -22.63 -13.41
C ILE A 615 -7.11 -22.44 -11.96
N LEU A 616 -6.02 -23.11 -11.59
CA LEU A 616 -5.34 -22.91 -10.32
C LEU A 616 -4.00 -22.22 -10.55
N VAL A 617 -3.64 -21.32 -9.64
CA VAL A 617 -2.38 -20.58 -9.64
C VAL A 617 -1.64 -20.90 -8.34
N ALA A 618 -0.44 -21.47 -8.45
CA ALA A 618 0.45 -21.65 -7.31
C ALA A 618 1.56 -20.61 -7.36
N THR A 619 1.85 -19.97 -6.23
CA THR A 619 2.86 -18.92 -6.13
C THR A 619 3.79 -19.14 -4.94
N GLY A 620 5.05 -18.77 -5.15
CA GLY A 620 6.10 -18.71 -4.13
C GLY A 620 6.88 -17.40 -4.22
N CYS A 621 7.05 -16.74 -3.08
CA CYS A 621 7.73 -15.45 -2.98
C CYS A 621 9.03 -15.48 -2.17
N GLY A 622 9.60 -16.66 -1.92
CA GLY A 622 10.82 -16.78 -1.10
C GLY A 622 10.57 -16.74 0.41
N ASP A 623 9.32 -16.81 0.85
CA ASP A 623 8.95 -17.09 2.24
C ASP A 623 8.68 -18.59 2.44
N GLU A 624 8.23 -18.99 3.63
CA GLU A 624 8.04 -20.39 4.03
C GLU A 624 6.70 -21.00 3.55
N ARG A 625 5.91 -20.25 2.75
CA ARG A 625 4.51 -20.57 2.47
C ARG A 625 4.25 -20.72 0.99
N LEU A 626 3.50 -21.77 0.64
CA LEU A 626 2.86 -21.93 -0.66
C LEU A 626 1.53 -21.19 -0.62
N ARG A 627 1.25 -20.38 -1.63
CA ARG A 627 -0.05 -19.74 -1.83
C ARG A 627 -0.70 -20.29 -3.08
N VAL A 628 -1.97 -20.68 -2.96
CA VAL A 628 -2.78 -21.17 -4.08
C VAL A 628 -3.97 -20.23 -4.27
N LEU A 629 -4.15 -19.77 -5.50
CA LEU A 629 -5.26 -18.91 -5.90
C LEU A 629 -6.11 -19.56 -6.98
N THR A 630 -7.38 -19.15 -7.03
CA THR A 630 -8.27 -19.40 -8.16
C THR A 630 -7.91 -18.45 -9.31
N GLY A 631 -7.73 -18.99 -10.51
CA GLY A 631 -7.32 -18.20 -11.68
C GLY A 631 -8.38 -17.25 -12.22
N SER A 632 -9.66 -17.42 -11.86
CA SER A 632 -10.78 -16.61 -12.36
C SER A 632 -10.91 -15.25 -11.68
N ASP A 633 -10.69 -15.19 -10.36
CA ASP A 633 -10.97 -14.02 -9.53
C ASP A 633 -9.88 -13.73 -8.49
N GLY A 634 -8.77 -14.48 -8.53
CA GLY A 634 -7.63 -14.28 -7.64
C GLY A 634 -7.91 -14.61 -6.17
N ARG A 635 -9.03 -15.30 -5.87
CA ARG A 635 -9.35 -15.69 -4.49
C ARG A 635 -8.37 -16.73 -3.97
N SER A 636 -8.07 -16.65 -2.68
CA SER A 636 -7.24 -17.65 -2.01
C SER A 636 -7.96 -18.99 -1.90
N GLU A 637 -7.43 -20.04 -2.51
CA GLU A 637 -7.83 -21.43 -2.25
C GLU A 637 -7.14 -21.96 -0.98
N GLY A 638 -5.92 -21.48 -0.69
CA GLY A 638 -5.22 -21.84 0.54
C GLY A 638 -3.80 -21.29 0.66
N ILE A 639 -3.34 -21.12 1.91
CA ILE A 639 -1.97 -20.73 2.25
C ILE A 639 -1.38 -21.81 3.15
N HIS A 640 -0.33 -22.47 2.67
CA HIS A 640 0.19 -23.71 3.26
C HIS A 640 1.65 -23.57 3.68
N PHE A 641 1.93 -23.82 4.97
CA PHE A 641 3.26 -23.77 5.54
C PHE A 641 4.13 -24.96 5.12
N ASN A 642 5.36 -24.72 4.63
CA ASN A 642 6.27 -25.76 4.12
C ASN A 642 7.52 -26.01 4.98
N GLY A 643 7.57 -25.46 6.20
CA GLY A 643 8.71 -25.59 7.10
C GLY A 643 9.51 -24.29 7.20
N ARG A 644 10.60 -24.29 7.98
CA ARG A 644 11.42 -23.10 8.28
C ARG A 644 12.42 -22.72 7.18
N SER A 645 12.09 -23.03 5.93
CA SER A 645 13.00 -22.81 4.80
C SER A 645 12.24 -22.16 3.64
N LYS A 646 12.91 -21.22 2.97
CA LYS A 646 12.34 -20.38 1.91
C LYS A 646 11.92 -21.25 0.72
N VAL A 647 10.72 -21.00 0.20
CA VAL A 647 10.21 -21.62 -1.02
C VAL A 647 10.96 -21.05 -2.22
N THR A 648 11.65 -21.92 -2.95
CA THR A 648 12.48 -21.55 -4.11
C THR A 648 11.79 -21.79 -5.43
N ALA A 649 10.97 -22.84 -5.54
CA ALA A 649 10.22 -23.15 -6.75
C ALA A 649 8.88 -23.84 -6.44
N VAL A 650 7.89 -23.61 -7.30
CA VAL A 650 6.56 -24.24 -7.23
C VAL A 650 6.16 -24.80 -8.59
N ALA A 651 5.44 -25.92 -8.60
CA ALA A 651 4.84 -26.48 -9.81
C ALA A 651 3.49 -27.13 -9.52
N LEU A 652 2.51 -26.91 -10.41
CA LEU A 652 1.20 -27.56 -10.35
C LEU A 652 1.12 -28.75 -11.31
N GLY A 653 0.41 -29.78 -10.86
CA GLY A 653 0.17 -31.00 -11.61
C GLY A 653 -1.18 -31.62 -11.29
N ALA A 654 -1.58 -32.61 -12.09
CA ALA A 654 -2.78 -33.39 -11.86
C ALA A 654 -2.47 -34.88 -11.73
N THR A 655 -3.05 -35.52 -10.72
CA THR A 655 -3.05 -36.98 -10.54
C THR A 655 -4.45 -37.54 -10.78
N ARG A 656 -4.63 -38.87 -10.73
CA ARG A 656 -5.96 -39.48 -10.71
C ARG A 656 -6.81 -39.05 -9.52
N GLU A 657 -6.19 -38.65 -8.41
CA GLU A 657 -6.87 -38.28 -7.18
C GLU A 657 -7.21 -36.79 -7.08
N GLY A 658 -6.87 -36.01 -8.11
CA GLY A 658 -7.03 -34.56 -8.14
C GLY A 658 -5.71 -33.79 -8.27
N PRO A 659 -5.76 -32.46 -8.13
CA PRO A 659 -4.62 -31.59 -8.29
C PRO A 659 -3.61 -31.70 -7.16
N VAL A 660 -2.34 -31.48 -7.50
CA VAL A 660 -1.20 -31.55 -6.58
C VAL A 660 -0.25 -30.40 -6.87
N ALA A 661 0.10 -29.64 -5.83
CA ALA A 661 1.16 -28.64 -5.86
C ALA A 661 2.44 -29.23 -5.26
N VAL A 662 3.55 -29.09 -5.97
CA VAL A 662 4.88 -29.47 -5.49
C VAL A 662 5.66 -28.21 -5.17
N VAL A 663 6.28 -28.21 -4.00
CA VAL A 663 7.05 -27.09 -3.46
C VAL A 663 8.47 -27.54 -3.20
N ALA A 664 9.42 -26.77 -3.68
CA ALA A 664 10.83 -26.88 -3.34
C ALA A 664 11.24 -25.80 -2.35
N THR A 665 12.07 -26.16 -1.38
CA THR A 665 12.64 -25.22 -0.40
C THR A 665 14.16 -25.16 -0.50
N ALA A 666 14.75 -24.08 0.02
CA ALA A 666 16.19 -23.82 -0.03
C ALA A 666 17.04 -24.87 0.70
N ASP A 667 16.46 -25.59 1.67
CA ASP A 667 17.11 -26.74 2.33
C ASP A 667 17.06 -28.04 1.50
N GLY A 668 16.57 -27.96 0.25
CA GLY A 668 16.49 -29.10 -0.67
C GLY A 668 15.29 -30.02 -0.42
N ARG A 669 14.32 -29.65 0.42
CA ARG A 669 13.10 -30.46 0.58
C ARG A 669 12.12 -30.24 -0.57
N LEU A 670 11.49 -31.34 -0.99
CA LEU A 670 10.39 -31.39 -1.93
C LEU A 670 9.15 -31.88 -1.21
N THR A 671 8.09 -31.08 -1.24
CA THR A 671 6.82 -31.41 -0.57
C THR A 671 5.69 -31.34 -1.58
N ALA A 672 4.93 -32.42 -1.71
CA ALA A 672 3.69 -32.43 -2.49
C ALA A 672 2.47 -32.27 -1.59
N ARG A 673 1.57 -31.38 -1.97
CA ARG A 673 0.35 -31.03 -1.23
C ARG A 673 -0.85 -30.97 -2.15
N ARG A 674 -2.02 -31.29 -1.61
CA ARG A 674 -3.28 -30.94 -2.27
C ARG A 674 -3.49 -29.42 -2.19
N PRO A 675 -3.70 -28.71 -3.31
CA PRO A 675 -3.77 -27.25 -3.32
C PRO A 675 -4.88 -26.66 -2.44
N GLU A 676 -6.06 -27.29 -2.40
CA GLU A 676 -7.21 -26.82 -1.63
C GLU A 676 -7.04 -27.05 -0.12
N THR A 677 -6.70 -28.29 0.26
CA THR A 677 -6.67 -28.68 1.69
C THR A 677 -5.32 -28.44 2.36
N GLY A 678 -4.26 -28.23 1.57
CA GLY A 678 -2.89 -28.17 2.07
C GLY A 678 -2.34 -29.51 2.55
N ARG A 679 -3.13 -30.59 2.49
CA ARG A 679 -2.74 -31.90 3.00
C ARG A 679 -1.50 -32.39 2.27
N ARG A 680 -0.44 -32.64 3.04
CA ARG A 680 0.82 -33.21 2.54
C ARG A 680 0.58 -34.65 2.10
N GLN A 681 0.83 -34.94 0.83
CA GLN A 681 0.76 -36.29 0.28
C GLN A 681 2.06 -37.05 0.51
N TRP A 682 3.19 -36.38 0.25
CA TRP A 682 4.51 -36.91 0.53
C TRP A 682 5.51 -35.78 0.73
N GLN A 683 6.64 -36.12 1.34
CA GLN A 683 7.78 -35.27 1.49
C GLN A 683 9.03 -36.07 1.19
N ALA A 684 9.99 -35.42 0.56
CA ALA A 684 11.26 -36.04 0.32
C ALA A 684 12.38 -35.01 0.27
N THR A 685 13.61 -35.48 0.44
CA THR A 685 14.81 -34.67 0.27
C THR A 685 15.33 -34.85 -1.14
N SER A 686 15.74 -33.74 -1.74
CA SER A 686 16.48 -33.69 -3.00
C SER A 686 17.93 -34.09 -2.75
N SER A 687 18.52 -34.91 -3.63
CA SER A 687 19.95 -35.21 -3.61
C SER A 687 20.83 -34.17 -4.29
N CYS A 688 20.25 -33.11 -4.87
CA CYS A 688 20.97 -32.02 -5.57
C CYS A 688 21.05 -30.71 -4.77
N GLY A 689 20.79 -30.75 -3.45
CA GLY A 689 20.78 -29.55 -2.61
C GLY A 689 19.57 -28.64 -2.89
N PRO A 690 19.70 -27.30 -2.84
CA PRO A 690 18.61 -26.37 -3.10
C PRO A 690 18.08 -26.56 -4.52
N VAL A 691 16.78 -26.77 -4.67
CA VAL A 691 16.14 -26.91 -5.99
C VAL A 691 15.72 -25.52 -6.47
N CYS A 692 16.20 -25.10 -7.64
CA CYS A 692 15.93 -23.77 -8.19
C CYS A 692 14.76 -23.74 -9.18
N ALA A 693 14.37 -24.89 -9.73
CA ALA A 693 13.26 -24.99 -10.67
C ALA A 693 12.57 -26.36 -10.61
N LEU A 694 11.27 -26.34 -10.84
CA LEU A 694 10.38 -27.49 -10.87
C LEU A 694 9.56 -27.47 -12.15
N SER A 695 9.39 -28.63 -12.77
CA SER A 695 8.42 -28.83 -13.85
C SER A 695 7.66 -30.12 -13.60
N VAL A 696 6.35 -30.09 -13.82
CA VAL A 696 5.53 -31.30 -13.80
C VAL A 696 5.32 -31.78 -15.24
N ALA A 697 5.41 -33.08 -15.44
CA ALA A 697 5.24 -33.74 -16.72
C ALA A 697 4.41 -35.02 -16.54
N GLY A 698 4.04 -35.67 -17.64
CA GLY A 698 3.36 -36.98 -17.57
C GLY A 698 1.85 -36.90 -17.78
N SER A 699 1.23 -38.06 -17.97
CA SER A 699 -0.22 -38.18 -18.00
C SER A 699 -0.78 -38.28 -16.58
N ARG A 700 -2.09 -38.06 -16.39
CA ARG A 700 -2.76 -38.32 -15.10
C ARG A 700 -2.50 -39.74 -14.55
N ARG A 701 -2.15 -40.70 -15.42
CA ARG A 701 -1.82 -42.08 -15.05
C ARG A 701 -0.36 -42.26 -14.57
N ARG A 702 0.58 -41.48 -15.09
CA ARG A 702 1.99 -41.48 -14.70
C ARG A 702 2.53 -40.05 -14.60
N PRO A 703 2.09 -39.28 -13.59
CA PRO A 703 2.55 -37.91 -13.43
C PRO A 703 3.94 -37.91 -12.77
N LEU A 704 4.83 -37.09 -13.31
CA LEU A 704 6.24 -36.99 -12.96
C LEU A 704 6.60 -35.56 -12.54
N VAL A 705 7.53 -35.44 -11.62
CA VAL A 705 8.13 -34.17 -11.19
C VAL A 705 9.59 -34.21 -11.60
N LEU A 706 10.01 -33.18 -12.34
CA LEU A 706 11.38 -32.92 -12.71
C LEU A 706 11.91 -31.81 -11.78
N ALA A 707 13.00 -32.11 -11.07
CA ALA A 707 13.64 -31.17 -10.14
C ALA A 707 15.13 -31.07 -10.45
N PHE A 708 15.65 -29.83 -10.50
CA PHE A 708 17.08 -29.60 -10.65
C PHE A 708 17.56 -28.42 -9.78
N GLY A 709 18.84 -28.47 -9.42
CA GLY A 709 19.50 -27.48 -8.59
C GLY A 709 20.38 -26.53 -9.42
N PRO A 710 20.84 -25.43 -8.82
CA PRO A 710 21.63 -24.41 -9.50
C PRO A 710 23.09 -24.82 -9.77
N ASP A 711 23.57 -25.87 -9.11
CA ASP A 711 24.96 -26.32 -9.20
C ASP A 711 25.25 -26.98 -10.57
N ALA A 712 26.46 -26.77 -11.10
CA ALA A 712 26.90 -27.35 -12.36
C ALA A 712 26.87 -28.89 -12.35
N ASP A 713 27.11 -29.48 -11.18
CA ASP A 713 27.08 -30.91 -10.93
C ASP A 713 25.70 -31.41 -10.47
N ALA A 714 24.71 -30.52 -10.36
CA ALA A 714 23.36 -30.87 -9.95
C ALA A 714 22.77 -31.88 -10.95
N ARG A 715 22.44 -33.06 -10.43
CA ARG A 715 21.78 -34.11 -11.19
C ARG A 715 20.30 -33.82 -11.30
N LEU A 716 19.77 -33.87 -12.53
CA LEU A 716 18.32 -33.86 -12.76
C LEU A 716 17.69 -35.05 -12.04
N GLN A 717 16.69 -34.77 -11.19
CA GLN A 717 15.93 -35.80 -10.50
C GLN A 717 14.53 -35.91 -11.09
N VAL A 718 14.11 -37.16 -11.30
CA VAL A 718 12.75 -37.47 -11.76
C VAL A 718 12.06 -38.30 -10.71
N ARG A 719 10.87 -37.86 -10.29
CA ARG A 719 10.09 -38.50 -9.22
C ARG A 719 8.65 -38.67 -9.66
N SER A 720 7.95 -39.66 -9.09
CA SER A 720 6.50 -39.79 -9.25
C SER A 720 5.79 -38.67 -8.48
N LEU A 721 4.90 -37.93 -9.14
CA LEU A 721 4.07 -36.91 -8.48
C LEU A 721 3.11 -37.53 -7.46
N THR A 722 2.64 -38.76 -7.70
CA THR A 722 1.70 -39.44 -6.80
C THR A 722 2.36 -39.94 -5.53
N THR A 723 3.57 -40.51 -5.62
CA THR A 723 4.21 -41.24 -4.51
C THR A 723 5.47 -40.58 -3.97
N GLY A 724 6.05 -39.61 -4.68
CA GLY A 724 7.33 -39.02 -4.36
C GLY A 724 8.53 -39.94 -4.58
N ARG A 725 8.33 -41.18 -5.05
CA ARG A 725 9.44 -42.13 -5.27
C ARG A 725 10.27 -41.73 -6.48
N PRO A 726 11.62 -41.81 -6.40
CA PRO A 726 12.48 -41.60 -7.56
C PRO A 726 12.12 -42.60 -8.66
N GLN A 727 12.13 -42.14 -9.91
CA GLN A 727 11.89 -42.98 -11.08
C GLN A 727 13.23 -43.25 -11.77
N SER A 728 13.49 -44.52 -12.07
CA SER A 728 14.56 -44.91 -12.97
C SER A 728 14.13 -44.55 -14.39
N CYS A 729 14.65 -43.44 -14.89
CA CYS A 729 14.47 -43.00 -16.27
C CYS A 729 15.80 -42.45 -16.79
N GLY A 730 16.05 -42.49 -18.09
CA GLY A 730 17.29 -42.02 -18.74
C GLY A 730 17.57 -40.53 -18.55
N LEU A 731 16.59 -39.78 -18.05
CA LEU A 731 16.70 -38.39 -17.59
C LEU A 731 17.34 -38.24 -16.20
N ASN A 732 17.20 -39.25 -15.34
CA ASN A 732 17.62 -39.17 -13.95
C ASN A 732 19.15 -39.28 -13.88
N GLY A 733 19.80 -38.29 -13.27
CA GLY A 733 21.26 -38.26 -13.16
C GLY A 733 21.98 -37.44 -14.23
N LEU A 734 21.26 -36.81 -15.18
CA LEU A 734 21.86 -35.92 -16.17
C LEU A 734 22.53 -34.71 -15.49
N THR A 735 23.76 -34.40 -15.90
CA THR A 735 24.55 -33.25 -15.43
C THR A 735 24.62 -32.15 -16.50
N GLY A 736 25.02 -30.94 -16.09
CA GLY A 736 25.16 -29.80 -17.00
C GLY A 736 23.84 -29.30 -17.60
N VAL A 737 22.70 -29.65 -16.98
CA VAL A 737 21.37 -29.13 -17.34
C VAL A 737 21.26 -27.70 -16.82
N THR A 738 20.74 -26.81 -17.66
CA THR A 738 20.64 -25.37 -17.40
C THR A 738 19.20 -24.89 -17.29
N ALA A 739 18.28 -25.53 -18.01
CA ALA A 739 16.85 -25.30 -17.92
C ALA A 739 16.07 -26.58 -18.27
N VAL A 740 14.86 -26.71 -17.72
CA VAL A 740 13.92 -27.82 -17.98
C VAL A 740 12.52 -27.29 -18.18
N ALA A 741 11.83 -27.84 -19.17
CA ALA A 741 10.41 -27.62 -19.39
C ALA A 741 9.72 -28.94 -19.76
N ALA A 742 8.42 -29.04 -19.54
CA ALA A 742 7.65 -30.22 -19.92
C ALA A 742 6.28 -29.85 -20.47
N ALA A 743 5.82 -30.62 -21.45
CA ALA A 743 4.49 -30.48 -22.03
C ALA A 743 3.99 -31.83 -22.58
N GLY A 744 2.69 -31.91 -22.85
CA GLY A 744 2.11 -32.96 -23.68
C GLY A 744 2.25 -32.60 -25.15
N ILE A 745 2.93 -33.44 -25.94
CA ILE A 745 2.98 -33.34 -27.40
C ILE A 745 2.19 -34.50 -27.98
N ARG A 746 1.05 -34.22 -28.63
CA ARG A 746 0.14 -35.22 -29.24
C ARG A 746 -0.21 -36.37 -28.27
N GLU A 747 -0.70 -36.02 -27.08
CA GLU A 747 -1.03 -36.98 -25.99
C GLU A 747 0.17 -37.74 -25.39
N GLN A 748 1.40 -37.44 -25.81
CA GLN A 748 2.60 -38.03 -25.22
C GLN A 748 3.32 -37.02 -24.31
N PRO A 749 3.61 -37.39 -23.06
CA PRO A 749 4.38 -36.53 -22.17
C PRO A 749 5.84 -36.45 -22.64
N VAL A 750 6.31 -35.23 -22.87
CA VAL A 750 7.68 -34.93 -23.30
C VAL A 750 8.35 -34.01 -22.29
N ALA A 751 9.60 -34.32 -21.94
CA ALA A 751 10.48 -33.43 -21.22
C ALA A 751 11.52 -32.83 -22.17
N VAL A 752 11.80 -31.54 -22.01
CA VAL A 752 12.82 -30.83 -22.75
C VAL A 752 13.89 -30.37 -21.76
N THR A 753 15.14 -30.75 -22.03
CA THR A 753 16.29 -30.37 -21.20
C THR A 753 17.26 -29.56 -22.04
N ALA A 754 17.66 -28.40 -21.55
CA ALA A 754 18.71 -27.59 -22.15
C ALA A 754 20.04 -27.79 -21.42
N HIS A 755 21.13 -27.90 -22.17
CA HIS A 755 22.45 -28.19 -21.63
C HIS A 755 23.42 -27.02 -21.82
N ARG A 756 24.46 -26.96 -20.99
CA ARG A 756 25.49 -25.90 -21.03
C ARG A 756 26.22 -25.81 -22.39
N ASP A 757 26.30 -26.92 -23.11
CA ASP A 757 26.87 -27.00 -24.46
C ASP A 757 25.94 -26.42 -25.56
N GLY A 758 24.78 -25.88 -25.19
CA GLY A 758 23.78 -25.35 -26.11
C GLY A 758 22.92 -26.42 -26.79
N THR A 759 23.07 -27.68 -26.41
CA THR A 759 22.23 -28.77 -26.91
C THR A 759 20.90 -28.78 -26.16
N ILE A 760 19.79 -28.87 -26.90
CA ILE A 760 18.45 -29.09 -26.36
C ILE A 760 18.04 -30.53 -26.66
N ARG A 761 17.62 -31.29 -25.64
CA ARG A 761 17.23 -32.69 -25.77
C ARG A 761 15.76 -32.86 -25.44
N LEU A 762 15.02 -33.55 -26.32
CA LEU A 762 13.63 -33.89 -26.14
C LEU A 762 13.53 -35.37 -25.79
N TRP A 763 12.84 -35.67 -24.70
CA TRP A 763 12.73 -36.99 -24.10
C TRP A 763 11.28 -37.43 -24.07
N ASN A 764 11.01 -38.64 -24.55
CA ASN A 764 9.70 -39.24 -24.40
C ASN A 764 9.61 -39.88 -23.01
N LEU A 765 8.72 -39.36 -22.16
CA LEU A 765 8.57 -39.83 -20.78
C LEU A 765 7.79 -41.14 -20.66
N THR A 766 7.13 -41.58 -21.75
CA THR A 766 6.40 -42.85 -21.78
C THR A 766 7.34 -44.01 -22.07
N THR A 767 8.20 -43.83 -23.08
CA THR A 767 9.16 -44.85 -23.51
C THR A 767 10.52 -44.70 -22.85
N ASP A 768 10.76 -43.59 -22.15
CA ASP A 768 12.04 -43.22 -21.55
C ASP A 768 13.20 -43.17 -22.56
N THR A 769 12.91 -42.69 -23.76
CA THR A 769 13.89 -42.60 -24.85
C THR A 769 14.13 -41.16 -25.26
N LEU A 770 15.37 -40.86 -25.65
CA LEU A 770 15.71 -39.61 -26.32
C LEU A 770 14.99 -39.58 -27.67
N ARG A 771 14.02 -38.68 -27.82
CA ARG A 771 13.27 -38.47 -29.06
C ARG A 771 14.13 -37.72 -30.06
N ARG A 772 14.79 -36.64 -29.62
CA ARG A 772 15.58 -35.77 -30.49
C ARG A 772 16.62 -34.98 -29.72
N SER A 773 17.72 -34.68 -30.39
CA SER A 773 18.73 -33.72 -29.96
C SER A 773 18.77 -32.59 -30.98
N ILE A 774 18.57 -31.36 -30.51
CA ILE A 774 18.59 -30.12 -31.30
C ILE A 774 19.88 -29.39 -30.95
N ARG A 775 20.77 -29.22 -31.93
CA ARG A 775 21.98 -28.41 -31.81
C ARG A 775 21.73 -27.09 -32.53
N GLY A 776 21.77 -25.98 -31.81
CA GLY A 776 21.44 -24.68 -32.40
C GLY A 776 21.41 -23.50 -31.44
N ALA A 777 21.37 -23.72 -30.12
CA ALA A 777 21.74 -22.66 -29.18
C ALA A 777 23.27 -22.58 -29.19
N THR A 778 23.81 -21.46 -29.67
CA THR A 778 25.26 -21.25 -29.81
C THR A 778 25.97 -20.97 -28.48
N ALA A 779 25.21 -20.95 -27.39
CA ALA A 779 25.63 -20.55 -26.06
C ALA A 779 24.78 -21.27 -24.99
N ARG A 780 25.11 -21.03 -23.72
CA ARG A 780 24.33 -21.50 -22.56
C ARG A 780 22.88 -21.03 -22.69
N VAL A 781 21.94 -21.96 -22.58
CA VAL A 781 20.51 -21.64 -22.54
C VAL A 781 20.12 -21.23 -21.14
N ASP A 782 19.54 -20.04 -21.00
CA ASP A 782 19.14 -19.51 -19.70
C ASP A 782 17.66 -19.79 -19.39
N LEU A 783 16.81 -19.77 -20.42
CA LEU A 783 15.37 -20.00 -20.31
C LEU A 783 14.87 -20.96 -21.38
N LEU A 784 13.89 -21.79 -21.03
CA LEU A 784 13.32 -22.82 -21.89
C LEU A 784 11.81 -22.93 -21.67
N ALA A 785 11.05 -22.97 -22.76
CA ALA A 785 9.60 -23.20 -22.76
C ALA A 785 9.21 -24.18 -23.88
N VAL A 786 8.16 -24.95 -23.65
CA VAL A 786 7.61 -25.90 -24.64
C VAL A 786 6.09 -25.88 -24.55
N ALA A 787 5.44 -25.87 -25.71
CA ALA A 787 3.98 -25.87 -25.82
C ALA A 787 3.56 -26.56 -27.12
N THR A 788 2.36 -27.14 -27.10
CA THR A 788 1.68 -27.58 -28.32
C THR A 788 0.77 -26.44 -28.77
N THR A 789 1.00 -25.94 -29.98
CA THR A 789 0.27 -24.82 -30.57
C THR A 789 -0.43 -25.28 -31.86
N SER A 790 -1.30 -24.43 -32.41
CA SER A 790 -1.87 -24.56 -33.76
C SER A 790 -0.84 -24.88 -34.85
N ALA A 791 0.35 -24.29 -34.75
CA ALA A 791 1.45 -24.48 -35.70
C ALA A 791 2.24 -25.78 -35.47
N GLY A 792 1.85 -26.58 -34.46
CA GLY A 792 2.51 -27.79 -34.02
C GLY A 792 3.21 -27.63 -32.67
N PRO A 793 3.94 -28.67 -32.21
CA PRO A 793 4.71 -28.60 -30.98
C PRO A 793 5.97 -27.76 -31.18
N LEU A 794 6.14 -26.75 -30.32
CA LEU A 794 7.22 -25.78 -30.41
C LEU A 794 8.08 -25.81 -29.15
N VAL A 795 9.39 -25.71 -29.33
CA VAL A 795 10.37 -25.51 -28.26
C VAL A 795 10.98 -24.14 -28.44
N THR A 796 10.97 -23.33 -27.39
CA THR A 796 11.55 -21.99 -27.39
C THR A 796 12.63 -21.91 -26.32
N ALA A 797 13.80 -21.40 -26.69
CA ALA A 797 14.90 -21.17 -25.76
C ALA A 797 15.49 -19.78 -25.94
N CYS A 798 15.84 -19.15 -24.82
CA CYS A 798 16.55 -17.87 -24.82
C CYS A 798 18.00 -18.09 -24.39
N ALA A 799 18.93 -17.57 -25.19
CA ALA A 799 20.37 -17.55 -24.90
C ALA A 799 20.95 -16.23 -25.42
N GLU A 800 21.71 -15.51 -24.59
CA GLU A 800 22.37 -14.23 -24.96
C GLU A 800 21.39 -13.18 -25.52
N GLY A 801 20.16 -13.16 -25.00
CA GLY A 801 19.11 -12.25 -25.45
C GLY A 801 18.56 -12.52 -26.84
N ARG A 802 18.83 -13.71 -27.41
CA ARG A 802 18.17 -14.20 -28.61
C ARG A 802 17.23 -15.34 -28.26
N LEU A 803 15.97 -15.16 -28.62
CA LEU A 803 14.95 -16.18 -28.55
C LEU A 803 14.99 -17.01 -29.83
N ARG A 804 15.11 -18.33 -29.70
CA ARG A 804 15.09 -19.26 -30.82
C ARG A 804 13.91 -20.21 -30.65
N VAL A 805 13.18 -20.41 -31.73
CA VAL A 805 12.01 -21.28 -31.77
C VAL A 805 12.28 -22.42 -32.74
N TRP A 806 12.17 -23.65 -32.24
CA TRP A 806 12.29 -24.86 -33.03
C TRP A 806 10.96 -25.61 -33.08
N ASP A 807 10.73 -26.24 -34.21
CA ASP A 807 9.73 -27.28 -34.33
C ASP A 807 10.19 -28.53 -33.56
N ALA A 808 9.41 -28.99 -32.60
CA ALA A 808 9.79 -30.10 -31.72
C ALA A 808 9.83 -31.46 -32.45
N ASP A 809 9.07 -31.63 -33.53
CA ASP A 809 8.97 -32.88 -34.27
C ASP A 809 10.14 -33.03 -35.25
N THR A 810 10.42 -31.97 -36.01
CA THR A 810 11.45 -31.93 -37.05
C THR A 810 12.82 -31.50 -36.51
N GLY A 811 12.85 -30.72 -35.43
CA GLY A 811 14.06 -30.08 -34.89
C GLY A 811 14.55 -28.89 -35.73
N ARG A 812 13.78 -28.45 -36.72
CA ARG A 812 14.16 -27.30 -37.56
C ARG A 812 13.92 -26.00 -36.81
N LEU A 813 14.88 -25.08 -36.91
CA LEU A 813 14.70 -23.71 -36.46
C LEU A 813 13.64 -23.04 -37.32
N ARG A 814 12.59 -22.51 -36.70
CA ARG A 814 11.51 -21.76 -37.35
C ARG A 814 11.78 -20.26 -37.33
N ALA A 815 12.13 -19.74 -36.16
CA ALA A 815 12.34 -18.32 -35.97
C ALA A 815 13.50 -18.03 -35.01
N GLY A 816 14.16 -16.90 -35.22
CA GLY A 816 15.16 -16.33 -34.33
C GLY A 816 14.82 -14.86 -34.09
N ILE A 817 14.45 -14.52 -32.85
CA ILE A 817 13.94 -13.21 -32.46
C ILE A 817 14.94 -12.57 -31.51
N SER A 818 15.30 -11.31 -31.76
CA SER A 818 16.21 -10.56 -30.88
C SER A 818 15.39 -9.85 -29.80
N VAL A 819 15.46 -10.33 -28.55
CA VAL A 819 14.62 -9.85 -27.43
C VAL A 819 15.42 -9.13 -26.34
N GLY A 820 16.75 -9.25 -26.37
CA GLY A 820 17.64 -8.72 -25.33
C GLY A 820 17.61 -9.54 -24.03
N PRO A 821 18.35 -9.14 -22.99
CA PRO A 821 18.43 -9.85 -21.72
C PRO A 821 17.03 -10.06 -21.11
N THR A 822 16.67 -11.33 -20.88
CA THR A 822 15.32 -11.73 -20.47
C THR A 822 15.37 -12.49 -19.15
N SER A 823 14.45 -12.20 -18.22
CA SER A 823 14.39 -12.85 -16.90
C SER A 823 13.37 -14.00 -16.83
N ALA A 824 12.36 -14.01 -17.70
CA ALA A 824 11.32 -15.04 -17.72
C ALA A 824 10.72 -15.25 -19.12
N LEU A 825 10.24 -16.46 -19.40
CA LEU A 825 9.74 -16.91 -20.70
C LEU A 825 8.54 -17.84 -20.55
N ALA A 826 7.49 -17.63 -21.35
CA ALA A 826 6.41 -18.60 -21.60
C ALA A 826 6.10 -18.70 -23.09
N LEU A 827 5.41 -19.78 -23.44
CA LEU A 827 4.99 -20.09 -24.80
C LEU A 827 3.55 -20.60 -24.75
N GLY A 828 2.73 -20.14 -25.69
CA GLY A 828 1.34 -20.57 -25.80
C GLY A 828 0.72 -20.06 -27.09
N GLU A 829 -0.58 -19.80 -27.06
CA GLU A 829 -1.36 -19.51 -28.26
C GLU A 829 -2.38 -18.38 -28.01
N PHE A 830 -2.61 -17.58 -29.04
CA PHE A 830 -3.55 -16.46 -29.07
C PHE A 830 -4.28 -16.46 -30.43
N HIS A 831 -5.61 -16.59 -30.46
CA HIS A 831 -6.42 -16.69 -31.69
C HIS A 831 -5.88 -17.64 -32.76
N GLY A 832 -5.42 -18.83 -32.38
CA GLY A 832 -4.88 -19.76 -33.36
C GLY A 832 -3.43 -19.47 -33.77
N ARG A 833 -2.74 -18.52 -33.13
CA ARG A 833 -1.36 -18.14 -33.45
C ARG A 833 -0.41 -18.44 -32.29
N PRO A 834 0.76 -19.07 -32.56
CA PRO A 834 1.75 -19.33 -31.52
C PRO A 834 2.41 -18.02 -31.05
N MET A 835 2.40 -17.79 -29.73
CA MET A 835 2.98 -16.60 -29.12
C MET A 835 4.04 -16.95 -28.08
N ALA A 836 5.17 -16.26 -28.15
CA ALA A 836 6.17 -16.26 -27.09
C ALA A 836 6.03 -15.00 -26.24
N VAL A 837 6.08 -15.17 -24.91
CA VAL A 837 5.95 -14.09 -23.94
C VAL A 837 7.25 -13.98 -23.16
N THR A 838 7.87 -12.80 -23.19
CA THR A 838 9.17 -12.55 -22.56
C THR A 838 9.10 -11.35 -21.62
N VAL A 839 9.94 -11.37 -20.59
CA VAL A 839 10.13 -10.22 -19.70
C VAL A 839 11.57 -9.73 -19.80
N PRO A 840 11.81 -8.50 -20.27
CA PRO A 840 13.14 -7.90 -20.22
C PRO A 840 13.63 -7.79 -18.77
N ALA A 841 14.91 -8.10 -18.55
CA ALA A 841 15.47 -8.17 -17.21
C ALA A 841 15.32 -6.84 -16.45
N GLY A 842 14.76 -6.91 -15.24
CA GLY A 842 14.58 -5.76 -14.35
C GLY A 842 13.48 -4.78 -14.77
N ARG A 843 12.72 -5.08 -15.83
CA ARG A 843 11.63 -4.21 -16.30
C ARG A 843 10.25 -4.68 -15.80
N ASN A 844 9.32 -3.75 -15.86
CA ASN A 844 7.91 -3.92 -15.55
C ASN A 844 7.06 -4.19 -16.83
N THR A 845 7.72 -4.43 -17.97
CA THR A 845 7.09 -4.66 -19.27
C THR A 845 7.06 -6.14 -19.64
N VAL A 846 5.93 -6.62 -20.13
CA VAL A 846 5.75 -7.96 -20.70
C VAL A 846 5.63 -7.83 -22.22
N CYS A 847 6.55 -8.44 -22.96
CA CYS A 847 6.57 -8.39 -24.42
C CYS A 847 6.02 -9.67 -25.02
N PHE A 848 5.15 -9.52 -26.02
CA PHE A 848 4.53 -10.61 -26.76
C PHE A 848 5.09 -10.63 -28.18
N TRP A 849 5.50 -11.79 -28.64
CA TRP A 849 6.11 -12.00 -29.95
C TRP A 849 5.32 -13.01 -30.74
N ASP A 850 4.99 -12.67 -31.99
CA ASP A 850 4.45 -13.63 -32.93
C ASP A 850 5.58 -14.56 -33.37
N VAL A 851 5.39 -15.86 -33.14
CA VAL A 851 6.43 -16.86 -33.38
C VAL A 851 6.58 -17.19 -34.87
N GLU A 852 5.54 -16.94 -35.68
CA GLU A 852 5.58 -17.20 -37.12
C GLU A 852 6.26 -16.06 -37.87
N THR A 853 5.96 -14.80 -37.53
CA THR A 853 6.58 -13.65 -38.20
C THR A 853 7.90 -13.24 -37.55
N GLY A 854 8.04 -13.46 -36.24
CA GLY A 854 9.17 -12.98 -35.45
C GLY A 854 9.03 -11.54 -34.99
N ASP A 855 7.91 -10.89 -35.28
CA ASP A 855 7.65 -9.49 -34.92
C ASP A 855 7.08 -9.35 -33.51
N ALA A 856 7.30 -8.18 -32.91
CA ALA A 856 6.62 -7.81 -31.68
C ALA A 856 5.13 -7.61 -31.97
N HIS A 857 4.28 -8.35 -31.25
CA HIS A 857 2.83 -8.29 -31.39
C HIS A 857 2.23 -7.21 -30.49
N THR A 858 2.61 -7.20 -29.20
CA THR A 858 2.16 -6.19 -28.24
C THR A 858 3.07 -6.16 -27.02
N THR A 859 2.97 -5.09 -26.23
CA THR A 859 3.65 -4.95 -24.95
C THR A 859 2.65 -4.49 -23.91
N VAL A 860 2.70 -5.07 -22.72
CA VAL A 860 1.84 -4.68 -21.60
C VAL A 860 2.71 -4.36 -20.40
N SER A 861 2.46 -3.22 -19.75
CA SER A 861 3.22 -2.77 -18.58
C SER A 861 2.44 -2.99 -17.30
N VAL A 862 3.14 -3.45 -16.25
CA VAL A 862 2.58 -3.67 -14.92
C VAL A 862 3.20 -2.69 -13.90
N PRO A 863 2.58 -2.48 -12.74
CA PRO A 863 3.06 -1.55 -11.71
C PRO A 863 4.42 -1.84 -11.04
N ALA A 864 5.05 -2.97 -11.30
CA ALA A 864 6.31 -3.36 -10.66
C ALA A 864 7.09 -4.37 -11.52
N PRO A 865 8.40 -4.58 -11.28
CA PRO A 865 9.18 -5.56 -12.01
C PRO A 865 8.58 -6.98 -11.96
N VAL A 866 8.57 -7.65 -13.10
CA VAL A 866 8.00 -9.01 -13.22
C VAL A 866 9.02 -10.05 -12.79
N GLY A 867 8.66 -10.86 -11.79
CA GLY A 867 9.51 -11.89 -11.21
C GLY A 867 9.24 -13.30 -11.74
N ALA A 868 8.00 -13.57 -12.18
CA ALA A 868 7.60 -14.87 -12.73
C ALA A 868 6.41 -14.71 -13.67
N LEU A 869 6.30 -15.60 -14.66
CA LEU A 869 5.20 -15.65 -15.60
C LEU A 869 4.85 -17.09 -15.97
N SER A 870 3.58 -17.35 -16.26
CA SER A 870 3.10 -18.66 -16.73
C SER A 870 1.86 -18.48 -17.58
N LEU A 871 1.79 -19.21 -18.70
CA LEU A 871 0.71 -19.13 -19.68
C LEU A 871 0.07 -20.52 -19.82
N ALA A 872 -1.25 -20.60 -19.68
CA ALA A 872 -2.01 -21.82 -19.90
C ALA A 872 -3.42 -21.47 -20.40
N ASP A 873 -3.94 -22.21 -21.39
CA ASP A 873 -5.32 -22.06 -21.91
C ASP A 873 -5.71 -20.61 -22.28
N GLY A 874 -4.79 -19.85 -22.89
CA GLY A 874 -5.04 -18.44 -23.29
C GLY A 874 -5.02 -17.44 -22.12
N VAL A 875 -4.60 -17.89 -20.94
CA VAL A 875 -4.51 -17.09 -19.72
C VAL A 875 -3.06 -16.91 -19.31
N LEU A 876 -2.62 -15.67 -19.30
CA LEU A 876 -1.31 -15.29 -18.81
C LEU A 876 -1.43 -14.85 -17.36
N ILE A 877 -0.75 -15.54 -16.44
CA ILE A 877 -0.58 -15.08 -15.08
C ILE A 877 0.82 -14.49 -14.91
N VAL A 878 0.85 -13.27 -14.40
CA VAL A 878 2.07 -12.48 -14.18
C VAL A 878 2.23 -12.24 -12.68
N GLY A 879 3.34 -12.69 -12.11
CA GLY A 879 3.77 -12.31 -10.76
C GLY A 879 4.69 -11.09 -10.85
N TYR A 880 4.23 -9.95 -10.35
CA TYR A 880 4.94 -8.67 -10.46
C TYR A 880 5.04 -8.02 -9.08
N GLY A 881 6.25 -7.63 -8.67
CA GLY A 881 6.49 -7.26 -7.28
C GLY A 881 5.87 -8.28 -6.34
N ARG A 882 5.04 -7.81 -5.39
CA ARG A 882 4.32 -8.61 -4.39
C ARG A 882 2.92 -9.03 -4.82
N GLU A 883 2.55 -8.81 -6.08
CA GLU A 883 1.20 -9.01 -6.59
C GLU A 883 1.19 -10.04 -7.72
N VAL A 884 -0.02 -10.46 -8.07
CA VAL A 884 -0.31 -11.37 -9.17
C VAL A 884 -1.44 -10.77 -9.99
N ALA A 885 -1.27 -10.71 -11.31
CA ALA A 885 -2.30 -10.29 -12.25
C ALA A 885 -2.59 -11.39 -13.27
N ALA A 886 -3.86 -11.48 -13.67
CA ALA A 886 -4.31 -12.35 -14.74
C ALA A 886 -4.67 -11.54 -15.97
N PHE A 887 -4.11 -11.93 -17.11
CA PHE A 887 -4.38 -11.36 -18.42
C PHE A 887 -5.03 -12.40 -19.32
N SER A 888 -5.98 -11.95 -20.14
CA SER A 888 -6.52 -12.73 -21.24
C SER A 888 -6.72 -11.82 -22.45
N ALA A 889 -7.00 -12.43 -23.60
CA ALA A 889 -7.43 -11.68 -24.77
C ALA A 889 -8.68 -10.85 -24.44
N PHE A 890 -8.86 -9.71 -25.12
CA PHE A 890 -10.04 -8.88 -24.92
C PHE A 890 -11.35 -9.63 -25.22
N ASP A 891 -11.41 -10.29 -26.36
CA ASP A 891 -12.55 -11.00 -26.93
C ASP A 891 -12.66 -12.47 -26.44
N ASN A 892 -11.60 -13.03 -25.86
CA ASN A 892 -11.66 -14.26 -25.09
C ASN A 892 -11.73 -13.91 -23.60
N PRO A 893 -12.93 -13.93 -22.96
CA PRO A 893 -13.02 -13.70 -21.54
C PRO A 893 -12.10 -14.64 -20.75
N GLY A 894 -11.80 -15.83 -21.28
CA GLY A 894 -11.01 -16.88 -20.66
C GLY A 894 -11.90 -18.04 -20.22
N PRO A 895 -11.34 -19.19 -19.84
CA PRO A 895 -12.11 -20.40 -19.55
C PRO A 895 -12.80 -20.39 -18.17
N TRP A 896 -13.12 -19.21 -17.62
CA TRP A 896 -13.76 -19.04 -16.31
C TRP A 896 -15.23 -18.62 -16.38
N ASP A 897 -15.76 -18.29 -17.56
CA ASP A 897 -17.20 -18.05 -17.76
C ASP A 897 -17.97 -19.37 -17.87
N ASP A 898 -18.10 -20.08 -16.75
CA ASP A 898 -19.11 -21.15 -16.60
C ASP A 898 -20.54 -20.57 -16.43
N GLN A 899 -20.72 -19.24 -16.49
CA GLN A 899 -22.02 -18.57 -16.33
C GLN A 899 -22.66 -18.03 -17.62
N GLN A 900 -22.06 -18.20 -18.80
CA GLN A 900 -22.73 -17.84 -20.06
C GLN A 900 -22.41 -18.83 -21.18
N GLN A 901 -22.96 -20.05 -21.09
CA GLN A 901 -23.39 -20.70 -22.34
C GLN A 901 -24.71 -20.04 -22.75
N PRO A 902 -24.79 -19.37 -23.91
CA PRO A 902 -26.07 -19.02 -24.49
C PRO A 902 -26.78 -20.35 -24.79
N GLU A 903 -27.98 -20.57 -24.23
CA GLU A 903 -28.87 -21.58 -24.79
C GLU A 903 -29.05 -21.28 -26.30
N PRO A 904 -29.07 -22.32 -27.16
CA PRO A 904 -29.31 -22.10 -28.58
C PRO A 904 -30.62 -21.33 -28.77
N PRO A 905 -30.66 -20.34 -29.69
CA PRO A 905 -31.73 -19.36 -29.73
C PRO A 905 -33.08 -20.04 -29.98
N ALA A 906 -34.01 -19.86 -29.05
CA ALA A 906 -35.42 -20.09 -29.31
C ALA A 906 -35.89 -19.12 -30.42
N PRO A 907 -36.76 -19.54 -31.35
CA PRO A 907 -37.18 -18.72 -32.47
C PRO A 907 -37.89 -17.44 -31.99
N ALA A 908 -37.60 -16.35 -32.70
CA ALA A 908 -37.88 -14.97 -32.33
C ALA A 908 -39.35 -14.65 -32.02
N ALA A 909 -39.55 -13.81 -31.00
CA ALA A 909 -40.79 -13.08 -30.74
C ALA A 909 -40.46 -11.60 -30.39
N PRO A 910 -41.40 -10.65 -30.62
CA PRO A 910 -41.15 -9.30 -31.14
C PRO A 910 -40.85 -8.24 -30.03
N PRO A 911 -40.58 -6.96 -30.38
CA PRO A 911 -39.60 -6.12 -29.69
C PRO A 911 -40.09 -5.62 -28.32
N GLU A 912 -39.26 -5.79 -27.29
CA GLU A 912 -39.54 -5.23 -25.97
C GLU A 912 -39.04 -3.80 -25.82
N VAL A 913 -39.98 -3.00 -25.32
CA VAL A 913 -39.92 -1.59 -24.98
C VAL A 913 -38.95 -1.37 -23.81
N ARG A 914 -38.09 -0.35 -23.96
CA ARG A 914 -37.22 0.20 -22.90
C ARG A 914 -38.03 0.45 -21.62
N THR A 915 -37.56 -0.09 -20.49
CA THR A 915 -37.96 0.40 -19.16
C THR A 915 -36.73 0.66 -18.29
N GLU A 916 -36.68 1.89 -17.79
CA GLU A 916 -35.63 2.47 -16.97
C GLU A 916 -35.55 1.79 -15.60
N ARG A 917 -34.35 1.45 -15.16
CA ARG A 917 -34.08 0.92 -13.82
C ARG A 917 -34.06 2.07 -12.80
N GLY A 918 -35.16 2.23 -12.07
CA GLY A 918 -35.24 3.07 -10.87
C GLY A 918 -35.25 2.25 -9.57
N ARG A 919 -34.27 2.53 -8.70
CA ARG A 919 -34.27 2.41 -7.22
C ARG A 919 -34.60 1.04 -6.58
N ASN A 920 -33.53 0.39 -6.09
CA ASN A 920 -33.58 -0.70 -5.11
C ASN A 920 -34.23 -0.24 -3.79
N GLY A 921 -35.51 -0.60 -3.58
CA GLY A 921 -36.24 -0.41 -2.32
C GLY A 921 -36.94 -1.71 -1.89
N GLY A 922 -36.18 -2.77 -1.60
CA GLY A 922 -36.73 -4.14 -1.45
C GLY A 922 -36.67 -4.74 -0.06
N GLY A 923 -37.19 -4.08 0.99
CA GLY A 923 -37.26 -4.65 2.36
C GLY A 923 -38.10 -5.94 2.46
N ARG A 924 -37.86 -6.76 3.50
CA ARG A 924 -38.67 -7.96 3.81
C ARG A 924 -40.16 -7.60 3.98
N LEU A 925 -41.06 -8.41 3.42
CA LEU A 925 -42.50 -8.27 3.60
C LEU A 925 -42.91 -8.95 4.90
N PHE A 926 -43.75 -8.28 5.69
CA PHE A 926 -44.31 -8.88 6.88
C PHE A 926 -45.42 -9.89 6.51
N PRO A 927 -45.67 -10.91 7.34
CA PRO A 927 -46.67 -11.95 7.05
C PRO A 927 -48.09 -11.41 6.76
N TRP A 928 -48.44 -10.24 7.29
CA TRP A 928 -49.74 -9.59 7.07
C TRP A 928 -49.80 -8.67 5.85
N GLU A 929 -48.66 -8.35 5.22
CA GLU A 929 -48.61 -7.52 4.01
C GLU A 929 -48.88 -8.35 2.74
N MET A 930 -48.43 -9.61 2.73
CA MET A 930 -48.58 -10.52 1.58
C MET A 930 -50.03 -10.81 1.20
N PRO A 931 -50.97 -11.07 2.13
CA PRO A 931 -52.38 -11.30 1.78
C PRO A 931 -53.03 -10.07 1.13
N VAL A 932 -52.72 -8.87 1.64
CA VAL A 932 -53.26 -7.61 1.11
C VAL A 932 -52.68 -7.33 -0.28
N LEU A 933 -51.36 -7.55 -0.46
CA LEU A 933 -50.71 -7.43 -1.77
C LEU A 933 -51.26 -8.43 -2.79
N ALA A 934 -51.42 -9.70 -2.40
CA ALA A 934 -51.99 -10.74 -3.25
C ALA A 934 -53.44 -10.41 -3.65
N TYR A 935 -54.24 -9.91 -2.71
CA TYR A 935 -55.60 -9.45 -3.02
C TYR A 935 -55.59 -8.32 -4.06
N ILE A 936 -54.78 -7.27 -3.86
CA ILE A 936 -54.66 -6.16 -4.81
C ILE A 936 -54.15 -6.65 -6.18
N CYS A 937 -53.20 -7.60 -6.21
CA CYS A 937 -52.70 -8.20 -7.45
C CYS A 937 -53.74 -9.04 -8.21
N GLY A 938 -54.71 -9.64 -7.49
CA GLY A 938 -55.77 -10.46 -8.07
C GLY A 938 -57.01 -9.69 -8.51
N GLN A 939 -57.06 -8.36 -8.32
CA GLN A 939 -58.16 -7.54 -8.81
C GLN A 939 -57.77 -6.85 -10.12
N ASP A 940 -58.67 -6.87 -11.10
CA ASP A 940 -58.47 -6.20 -12.39
C ASP A 940 -58.59 -4.66 -12.28
N THR A 941 -59.17 -4.16 -11.19
CA THR A 941 -59.38 -2.73 -10.95
C THR A 941 -58.66 -2.23 -9.68
N PRO A 942 -58.13 -0.99 -9.67
CA PRO A 942 -57.48 -0.40 -8.50
C PRO A 942 -58.41 -0.30 -7.29
N GLN A 943 -57.92 -0.69 -6.12
CA GLN A 943 -58.74 -0.87 -4.91
C GLN A 943 -58.72 0.36 -4.00
N THR A 944 -59.87 0.74 -3.44
CA THR A 944 -59.93 1.76 -2.38
C THR A 944 -59.70 1.14 -1.00
N LEU A 945 -59.40 1.98 -0.01
CA LEU A 945 -59.29 1.53 1.38
C LEU A 945 -60.62 0.94 1.91
N THR A 946 -61.76 1.37 1.38
CA THR A 946 -63.09 0.89 1.76
C THR A 946 -63.35 -0.51 1.21
N ASP A 947 -62.90 -0.79 -0.01
CA ASP A 947 -63.00 -2.12 -0.65
C ASP A 947 -62.16 -3.13 0.12
N LEU A 948 -60.91 -2.76 0.44
CA LEU A 948 -60.02 -3.59 1.23
C LEU A 948 -60.55 -3.83 2.67
N ARG A 949 -61.19 -2.83 3.29
CA ARG A 949 -61.85 -3.00 4.60
C ARG A 949 -63.03 -3.97 4.53
N THR A 950 -63.73 -4.02 3.40
CA THR A 950 -64.86 -4.92 3.20
C THR A 950 -64.39 -6.34 2.93
N ALA A 951 -63.38 -6.51 2.06
CA ALA A 951 -62.79 -7.80 1.74
C ALA A 951 -62.13 -8.49 2.95
N PHE A 952 -61.48 -7.70 3.82
CA PHE A 952 -60.80 -8.22 5.01
C PHE A 952 -61.63 -8.09 6.29
N ARG A 953 -62.92 -7.73 6.22
CA ARG A 953 -63.81 -7.49 7.39
C ARG A 953 -63.83 -8.67 8.36
N ASP A 954 -63.94 -9.90 7.84
CA ASP A 954 -63.98 -11.13 8.65
C ASP A 954 -62.58 -11.67 9.01
N HIS A 955 -61.54 -11.09 8.41
CA HIS A 955 -60.14 -11.52 8.56
C HIS A 955 -59.33 -10.61 9.51
N VAL A 956 -59.94 -9.53 10.03
CA VAL A 956 -59.32 -8.56 10.96
C VAL A 956 -58.78 -9.23 12.22
N HIS A 957 -59.49 -10.25 12.73
CA HIS A 957 -59.06 -11.01 13.92
C HIS A 957 -57.99 -12.07 13.61
N ARG A 958 -58.03 -12.69 12.42
CA ARG A 958 -57.14 -13.81 12.07
C ARG A 958 -55.70 -13.37 11.78
N TYR A 959 -55.49 -12.15 11.30
CA TYR A 959 -54.17 -11.61 10.93
C TYR A 959 -53.66 -10.46 11.83
N ARG A 960 -54.26 -10.25 13.02
CA ARG A 960 -53.95 -9.11 13.93
C ARG A 960 -54.01 -7.71 13.27
N LEU A 961 -54.71 -7.59 12.13
CA LEU A 961 -54.96 -6.32 11.43
C LEU A 961 -55.75 -5.32 12.29
N GLY A 962 -56.37 -5.77 13.39
CA GLY A 962 -57.01 -4.89 14.38
C GLY A 962 -56.04 -3.99 15.18
N ARG A 963 -54.76 -4.37 15.36
CA ARG A 963 -53.76 -3.52 16.05
C ARG A 963 -52.97 -2.60 15.10
N GLN A 964 -52.83 -2.96 13.83
CA GLN A 964 -52.20 -2.13 12.79
C GLN A 964 -53.22 -1.89 11.67
N GLY A 965 -53.83 -0.71 11.64
CA GLY A 965 -54.91 -0.41 10.70
C GLY A 965 -54.49 -0.62 9.24
N LEU A 966 -55.42 -1.11 8.41
CA LEU A 966 -55.24 -1.38 6.96
C LEU A 966 -54.54 -0.25 6.19
N LYS A 967 -54.76 1.00 6.62
CA LYS A 967 -54.12 2.21 6.07
C LYS A 967 -52.59 2.20 6.22
N GLN A 968 -52.07 1.63 7.30
CA GLN A 968 -50.64 1.53 7.57
C GLN A 968 -49.99 0.44 6.71
N VAL A 969 -50.69 -0.69 6.50
CA VAL A 969 -50.25 -1.77 5.60
C VAL A 969 -50.13 -1.26 4.17
N VAL A 970 -51.13 -0.55 3.67
CA VAL A 970 -51.12 0.05 2.33
C VAL A 970 -49.97 1.06 2.19
N ARG A 971 -49.73 1.91 3.20
CA ARG A 971 -48.58 2.84 3.19
C ARG A 971 -47.24 2.11 3.15
N SER A 972 -47.09 1.02 3.91
CA SER A 972 -45.86 0.23 3.92
C SER A 972 -45.60 -0.42 2.56
N LEU A 973 -46.62 -1.04 1.95
CA LEU A 973 -46.54 -1.63 0.61
C LEU A 973 -46.19 -0.58 -0.45
N ALA A 974 -46.76 0.63 -0.33
CA ALA A 974 -46.45 1.75 -1.21
C ALA A 974 -45.00 2.24 -1.05
N SER A 975 -44.51 2.38 0.20
CA SER A 975 -43.12 2.76 0.45
C SER A 975 -42.10 1.72 -0.03
N LYS A 976 -42.50 0.45 -0.13
CA LYS A 976 -41.71 -0.65 -0.70
C LYS A 976 -41.83 -0.73 -2.24
N GLY A 977 -42.57 0.18 -2.87
CA GLY A 977 -42.77 0.22 -4.33
C GLY A 977 -43.56 -0.95 -4.89
N LEU A 978 -44.31 -1.70 -4.07
CA LEU A 978 -45.07 -2.88 -4.49
C LEU A 978 -46.48 -2.55 -4.96
N ILE A 979 -47.01 -1.42 -4.51
CA ILE A 979 -48.25 -0.84 -4.99
C ILE A 979 -48.03 0.65 -5.21
N GLU A 980 -48.78 1.23 -6.14
CA GLU A 980 -48.75 2.66 -6.43
C GLU A 980 -50.17 3.24 -6.39
N GLN A 981 -50.25 4.53 -6.10
CA GLN A 981 -51.53 5.23 -6.01
C GLN A 981 -51.91 5.74 -7.41
N SER A 982 -53.06 5.34 -7.93
CA SER A 982 -53.53 5.88 -9.21
C SER A 982 -54.02 7.32 -9.04
N ASN A 983 -53.66 8.18 -9.99
CA ASN A 983 -53.79 9.65 -9.92
C ASN A 983 -55.11 10.12 -9.29
N GLY A 984 -55.02 10.69 -8.08
CA GLY A 984 -56.00 11.62 -7.52
C GLY A 984 -57.15 11.09 -6.65
N ARG A 985 -57.35 9.78 -6.42
CA ARG A 985 -58.53 9.28 -5.65
C ARG A 985 -58.29 8.13 -4.66
N GLY A 986 -57.12 8.06 -4.03
CA GLY A 986 -56.86 7.10 -2.94
C GLY A 986 -57.06 5.62 -3.32
N ARG A 987 -56.91 5.29 -4.61
CA ARG A 987 -56.99 3.95 -5.18
C ARG A 987 -55.58 3.39 -5.40
N TRP A 988 -55.39 2.12 -5.10
CA TRP A 988 -54.09 1.45 -5.13
C TRP A 988 -54.08 0.34 -6.16
N ALA A 989 -53.06 0.36 -7.02
CA ALA A 989 -52.81 -0.64 -8.04
C ALA A 989 -51.48 -1.35 -7.78
N PRO A 990 -51.35 -2.63 -8.14
CA PRO A 990 -50.10 -3.37 -7.97
C PRO A 990 -49.07 -2.95 -9.04
N THR A 991 -47.82 -2.72 -8.63
CA THR A 991 -46.71 -2.51 -9.58
C THR A 991 -46.23 -3.84 -10.16
N ALA A 992 -45.41 -3.80 -11.21
CA ALA A 992 -44.78 -5.01 -11.77
C ALA A 992 -43.99 -5.80 -10.72
N LEU A 993 -43.30 -5.10 -9.81
CA LEU A 993 -42.57 -5.69 -8.70
C LEU A 993 -43.51 -6.37 -7.68
N GLY A 994 -44.67 -5.75 -7.39
CA GLY A 994 -45.72 -6.33 -6.56
C GLY A 994 -46.26 -7.64 -7.12
N ARG A 995 -46.59 -7.67 -8.42
CA ARG A 995 -47.08 -8.88 -9.12
C ARG A 995 -46.03 -9.99 -9.12
N TYR A 996 -44.78 -9.65 -9.43
CA TYR A 996 -43.67 -10.62 -9.41
C TYR A 996 -43.48 -11.26 -8.02
N ARG A 997 -43.58 -10.46 -6.95
CA ARG A 997 -43.47 -10.97 -5.56
C ARG A 997 -44.59 -11.96 -5.21
N VAL A 998 -45.82 -11.68 -5.63
CA VAL A 998 -46.96 -12.59 -5.42
C VAL A 998 -46.77 -13.87 -6.22
N GLN A 999 -46.43 -13.76 -7.51
CA GLN A 999 -46.21 -14.93 -8.38
C GLN A 999 -45.08 -15.83 -7.88
N ARG A 1000 -44.00 -15.26 -7.33
CA ARG A 1000 -42.91 -16.01 -6.69
C ARG A 1000 -43.39 -16.72 -5.42
N ALA A 1001 -44.22 -16.09 -4.60
CA ALA A 1001 -44.78 -16.71 -3.40
C ALA A 1001 -45.77 -17.83 -3.73
N GLU A 1002 -46.55 -17.71 -4.80
CA GLU A 1002 -47.45 -18.76 -5.30
C GLU A 1002 -46.68 -19.96 -5.85
N ARG A 1003 -45.60 -19.72 -6.62
CA ARG A 1003 -44.69 -20.80 -7.06
C ARG A 1003 -44.03 -21.52 -5.88
N ALA A 1004 -43.67 -20.80 -4.82
CA ALA A 1004 -43.13 -21.41 -3.60
C ALA A 1004 -44.15 -22.28 -2.85
N LYS A 1005 -45.47 -22.00 -2.96
CA LYS A 1005 -46.53 -22.88 -2.42
C LYS A 1005 -46.83 -24.10 -3.30
N ALA A 1006 -46.46 -24.08 -4.58
CA ALA A 1006 -46.57 -25.24 -5.49
C ALA A 1006 -45.47 -26.30 -5.28
N HIS A 1007 -44.60 -26.13 -4.29
CA HIS A 1007 -43.67 -27.15 -3.80
C HIS A 1007 -43.94 -27.42 -2.31
N PRO A 1008 -44.54 -28.57 -1.95
CA PRO A 1008 -44.74 -28.93 -0.57
C PRO A 1008 -43.43 -29.49 0.00
N ILE A 1009 -42.62 -28.65 0.64
CA ILE A 1009 -41.62 -29.10 1.60
C ILE A 1009 -41.76 -28.23 2.86
N ARG A 1010 -42.56 -28.78 3.80
CA ARG A 1010 -42.83 -28.41 5.21
C ARG A 1010 -42.93 -26.94 5.60
#